data_AF-A0A7J5X6I8-F1
#
_entry.id   AF-A0A7J5X6I8-F1
#
_cell.length_a   1.000
_cell.length_b   1.000
_cell.length_c   1.000
_cell.angle_alpha   90.00
_cell.angle_beta   90.00
_cell.angle_gamma   90.00
#
_symmetry.space_group_name_H-M   'P 1'
#
loop_
_entity.id
_entity.type
_entity.pdbx_description
1 polymer ?
#
loop_
_entity_poly.entity_id
_entity_poly.type
_entity_poly.pdbx_seq_one_letter_code
_entity_poly.pdbx_strand_id
1 'polypeptide(L)'
;MYRASLYYRQWTVPRSYHMDSSNRTEGRSDNFHPRRLLLSGPPQVGKTGAYLHFLGILSRMLIRLMEVDIYDEEDINYSCQAEGVLYHQSNVSWPNPDIVKTMPFDYTIHDPKYEEISSVYCPGYKSSADGNPVRQEDVYLRRRTSRIKLSKYAAYNTYHHCEQCHQYLGINPRYQMYESTLHAFTFTHLLLGEEIQLYFIIPKSKEHYFSFSQSGGQLESMRLPLTSDWSPIFTPTTGRHEHGLFNLYHAMDGASHLHILVVKEYEMSVYKKYWPNHIMLVLPTVFNGAGIGAAHFLIKELSYHNLELERSRRLEGGGPAGDVWPFIILTDDSCVMWNAVDLDAHNGAVEHAVSLKHILQHMEACPDLAHYGLCGVRKWSSRGLTDNKLREPFSRGHLHDFLLLNVDRSQNVQYDQNRFTCHDVDFTLRLHSAGLLVCRFNAFSVMKKQIAIGGYRTFIIKTKTTDVPTSVGPSQYICAPDSKHLFLATPAQLLLEKYLQHTSQKLFPHSTKNYTHPVLSVDCYLNLGPEVTVCFVSSRPHSVNISSTGLLFSGLLLCFADSFVTAGFLKKFSFLKVVIALPSCRSDPVCHQCRPQLFEADGGRLELEEEWRFRLSDEFQTANAKEDRPLFFLTGKHI
;
A
#
# COMPACT_ATOMS: atom_id res chain seq x y z
N MET A 1 43.28 6.79 7.62
CA MET A 1 42.19 5.84 7.97
C MET A 1 41.46 6.40 9.20
N TYR A 2 40.15 6.17 9.33
CA TYR A 2 39.38 6.56 10.51
C TYR A 2 38.93 5.30 11.24
N ARG A 3 39.24 5.18 12.54
CA ARG A 3 38.75 4.10 13.38
C ARG A 3 38.31 4.67 14.72
N ALA A 4 37.29 4.07 15.32
CA ALA A 4 36.91 4.38 16.69
C ALA A 4 38.14 4.17 17.59
N SER A 5 38.46 5.17 18.41
CA SER A 5 39.67 5.11 19.22
C SER A 5 39.65 3.93 20.22
N LEU A 6 38.46 3.41 20.55
CA LEU A 6 38.24 2.23 21.39
C LEU A 6 38.81 0.95 20.78
N TYR A 7 38.75 0.80 19.45
CA TYR A 7 39.30 -0.36 18.73
C TYR A 7 40.84 -0.42 18.83
N TYR A 8 41.52 0.73 18.81
CA TYR A 8 42.99 0.78 18.86
C TYR A 8 43.54 0.64 20.29
N ARG A 9 42.71 0.94 21.30
CA ARG A 9 43.02 0.77 22.72
C ARG A 9 43.08 -0.69 23.17
N GLN A 10 42.53 -1.62 22.39
CA GLN A 10 42.71 -3.06 22.58
C GLN A 10 44.18 -3.50 22.40
N TRP A 11 44.96 -2.75 21.62
CA TRP A 11 46.31 -3.15 21.19
C TRP A 11 47.42 -2.17 21.62
N THR A 12 47.07 -1.01 22.20
CA THR A 12 48.06 0.03 22.53
C THR A 12 47.75 0.82 23.80
N VAL A 13 48.79 1.03 24.63
CA VAL A 13 48.73 1.79 25.89
C VAL A 13 49.14 3.24 25.66
N PRO A 14 48.37 4.25 26.12
CA PRO A 14 48.77 5.66 25.99
C PRO A 14 49.99 5.95 26.87
N ARG A 15 50.96 6.69 26.32
CA ARG A 15 52.10 7.24 27.06
C ARG A 15 51.67 8.48 27.83
N SER A 16 52.41 8.85 28.88
CA SER A 16 52.09 9.95 29.80
C SER A 16 51.80 11.30 29.13
N TYR A 17 52.44 11.60 28.00
CA TYR A 17 52.25 12.83 27.22
C TYR A 17 51.01 12.81 26.29
N HIS A 18 50.32 11.68 26.15
CA HIS A 18 49.05 11.63 25.44
C HIS A 18 47.94 12.17 26.34
N MET A 19 47.06 12.98 25.77
CA MET A 19 45.97 13.66 26.49
C MET A 19 44.93 12.70 27.12
N ASP A 20 45.02 11.39 26.85
CA ASP A 20 44.17 10.34 27.42
C ASP A 20 44.95 9.29 28.21
N SER A 21 46.16 9.63 28.66
CA SER A 21 46.96 8.81 29.56
C SER A 21 46.27 8.53 30.90
N SER A 22 45.38 9.44 31.34
CA SER A 22 44.58 9.32 32.56
C SER A 22 43.31 8.47 32.42
N ASN A 23 42.88 8.12 31.20
CA ASN A 23 41.69 7.29 30.96
C ASN A 23 41.95 5.78 31.15
N ARG A 24 42.82 5.41 32.10
CA ARG A 24 42.97 4.02 32.53
C ARG A 24 41.71 3.62 33.29
N THR A 25 40.83 2.88 32.65
CA THR A 25 39.71 2.23 33.33
C THR A 25 40.11 0.83 33.74
N GLU A 26 40.14 0.63 35.06
CA GLU A 26 39.96 -0.65 35.74
C GLU A 26 38.60 -1.26 35.36
N GLY A 27 38.45 -1.71 34.11
CA GLY A 27 37.29 -2.50 33.67
C GLY A 27 35.95 -1.79 33.51
N ARG A 28 35.81 -0.49 33.81
CA ARG A 28 34.57 0.28 33.53
C ARG A 28 34.62 1.00 32.18
N SER A 29 33.71 0.65 31.26
CA SER A 29 33.58 1.21 29.91
C SER A 29 33.08 2.67 29.83
N ASP A 30 32.74 3.31 30.96
CA ASP A 30 31.91 4.51 30.97
C ASP A 30 32.66 5.85 30.77
N ASN A 31 34.00 5.85 30.80
CA ASN A 31 34.81 7.07 30.64
C ASN A 31 35.24 7.35 29.18
N PHE A 32 34.72 6.61 28.20
CA PHE A 32 35.09 6.78 26.80
C PHE A 32 34.04 7.59 26.03
N HIS A 33 34.40 8.80 25.60
CA HIS A 33 33.48 9.61 24.81
C HIS A 33 33.27 8.96 23.41
N PRO A 34 32.05 8.52 23.04
CA PRO A 34 31.80 7.71 21.85
C PRO A 34 32.14 8.41 20.52
N ARG A 35 32.18 9.75 20.52
CA ARG A 35 32.58 10.59 19.38
C ARG A 35 34.10 10.80 19.22
N ARG A 36 34.97 10.06 19.93
CA ARG A 36 36.43 10.24 19.85
C ARG A 36 37.04 9.42 18.71
N LEU A 37 37.66 10.12 17.76
CA LEU A 37 38.26 9.50 16.57
C LEU A 37 39.79 9.60 16.63
N LEU A 38 40.47 8.54 16.19
CA LEU A 38 41.91 8.57 15.94
C LEU A 38 42.16 8.88 14.47
N LEU A 39 42.93 9.93 14.20
CA LEU A 39 43.38 10.28 12.86
C LEU A 39 44.74 9.63 12.58
N SER A 40 44.78 8.72 11.62
CA SER A 40 46.04 8.13 11.12
C SER A 40 46.28 8.48 9.65
N GLY A 41 47.52 8.84 9.32
CA GLY A 41 47.96 9.24 7.98
C GLY A 41 49.42 8.87 7.72
N PRO A 42 49.84 8.85 6.44
CA PRO A 42 51.20 8.50 6.05
C PRO A 42 52.24 9.47 6.63
N PRO A 43 53.49 9.01 6.88
CA PRO A 43 54.58 9.88 7.30
C PRO A 43 54.77 10.97 6.24
N GLN A 44 54.85 12.24 6.67
CA GLN A 44 54.87 13.51 5.90
C GLN A 44 53.55 14.33 5.93
N VAL A 45 52.43 13.77 6.38
CA VAL A 45 51.22 14.59 6.64
C VAL A 45 51.26 15.12 8.07
N GLY A 46 51.54 16.41 8.24
CA GLY A 46 51.53 17.06 9.56
C GLY A 46 50.15 17.00 10.24
N LYS A 47 50.12 17.13 11.58
CA LYS A 47 48.88 17.06 12.39
C LYS A 47 47.77 17.99 11.85
N THR A 48 48.14 19.22 11.49
CA THR A 48 47.24 20.22 10.90
C THR A 48 46.69 19.77 9.55
N GLY A 49 47.52 19.17 8.69
CA GLY A 49 47.08 18.63 7.40
C GLY A 49 46.09 17.47 7.54
N ALA A 50 46.34 16.57 8.50
CA ALA A 50 45.42 15.48 8.81
C ALA A 50 44.07 15.98 9.36
N TYR A 51 44.10 17.02 10.21
CA TYR A 51 42.92 17.66 10.76
C TYR A 51 42.10 18.40 9.68
N LEU A 52 42.73 19.20 8.84
CA LEU A 52 42.05 19.90 7.74
C LEU A 52 41.48 18.93 6.70
N HIS A 53 42.19 17.83 6.41
CA HIS A 53 41.66 16.77 5.57
C HIS A 53 40.45 16.07 6.21
N PHE A 54 40.50 15.80 7.52
CA PHE A 54 39.36 15.29 8.27
C PHE A 54 38.18 16.28 8.26
N LEU A 55 38.40 17.57 8.49
CA LEU A 55 37.36 18.59 8.38
C LEU A 55 36.81 18.69 6.95
N GLY A 56 37.65 18.53 5.93
CA GLY A 56 37.20 18.50 4.53
C GLY A 56 36.37 17.26 4.19
N ILE A 57 36.64 16.11 4.83
CA ILE A 57 35.81 14.90 4.73
C ILE A 57 34.54 15.05 5.56
N LEU A 58 34.63 15.52 6.79
CA LEU A 58 33.52 15.77 7.68
C LEU A 58 32.56 16.80 7.07
N SER A 59 33.07 17.89 6.51
CA SER A 59 32.28 18.89 5.76
C SER A 59 31.58 18.24 4.57
N ARG A 60 32.28 17.46 3.75
CA ARG A 60 31.67 16.70 2.65
C ARG A 60 30.64 15.68 3.13
N MET A 61 30.82 15.06 4.30
CA MET A 61 29.88 14.11 4.91
C MET A 61 28.68 14.80 5.57
N LEU A 62 28.88 15.96 6.19
CA LEU A 62 27.84 16.77 6.85
C LEU A 62 26.96 17.49 5.83
N ILE A 63 27.55 18.00 4.74
CA ILE A 63 26.81 18.48 3.55
C ILE A 63 26.03 17.33 2.90
N ARG A 64 26.49 16.08 3.09
CA ARG A 64 25.82 14.85 2.66
C ARG A 64 25.02 14.15 3.77
N LEU A 65 24.78 14.76 4.93
CA LEU A 65 23.78 14.23 5.87
C LEU A 65 22.43 14.43 5.18
N MET A 66 22.03 13.39 4.46
CA MET A 66 21.01 13.44 3.43
C MET A 66 19.70 13.87 4.05
N GLU A 67 19.28 15.07 3.69
CA GLU A 67 17.93 15.53 3.96
C GLU A 67 17.04 15.05 2.82
N VAL A 68 15.93 14.39 3.18
CA VAL A 68 14.91 13.96 2.24
C VAL A 68 13.62 14.67 2.61
N ASP A 69 12.97 15.23 1.60
CA ASP A 69 11.63 15.78 1.76
C ASP A 69 10.66 14.62 1.90
N ILE A 70 10.03 14.50 3.06
CA ILE A 70 9.02 13.48 3.35
C ILE A 70 7.65 14.14 3.52
N TYR A 71 6.59 13.37 3.29
CA TYR A 71 5.24 13.82 3.62
C TYR A 71 5.07 13.90 5.14
N ASP A 72 4.57 15.05 5.59
CA ASP A 72 4.28 15.38 6.99
C ASP A 72 2.76 15.35 7.14
N GLU A 73 2.24 14.18 7.46
CA GLU A 73 0.80 13.92 7.47
C GLU A 73 0.16 14.46 8.74
N GLU A 74 -1.17 14.57 8.73
CA GLU A 74 -1.91 14.81 9.97
C GLU A 74 -1.96 13.53 10.80
N ASP A 75 -1.80 13.68 12.11
CA ASP A 75 -2.02 12.56 13.02
C ASP A 75 -3.50 12.21 13.11
N ILE A 76 -3.71 10.91 13.19
CA ILE A 76 -5.02 10.29 13.30
C ILE A 76 -5.20 9.81 14.75
N ASN A 77 -6.44 9.69 15.21
CA ASN A 77 -6.80 9.19 16.54
C ASN A 77 -6.45 10.13 17.71
N TYR A 78 -6.47 11.45 17.51
CA TYR A 78 -6.64 12.36 18.64
C TYR A 78 -8.10 12.28 19.10
N SER A 79 -8.32 11.82 20.34
CA SER A 79 -9.64 11.78 20.96
C SER A 79 -10.21 13.20 21.08
N CYS A 80 -10.96 13.65 20.07
CA CYS A 80 -11.65 14.94 20.10
C CYS A 80 -13.19 14.80 20.06
N GLN A 81 -13.76 13.60 19.85
CA GLN A 81 -15.22 13.47 19.71
C GLN A 81 -15.91 12.27 20.36
N ALA A 82 -15.22 11.46 21.17
CA ALA A 82 -15.90 10.48 22.02
C ALA A 82 -15.31 10.54 23.44
N GLU A 83 -16.19 10.76 24.41
CA GLU A 83 -15.91 10.70 25.84
C GLU A 83 -15.16 9.40 26.19
N GLY A 84 -13.90 9.53 26.61
CA GLY A 84 -13.35 8.84 27.79
C GLY A 84 -13.30 7.31 27.88
N VAL A 85 -13.35 6.52 26.81
CA VAL A 85 -13.10 5.06 26.91
C VAL A 85 -11.70 4.73 26.44
N LEU A 86 -10.78 4.53 27.40
CA LEU A 86 -9.50 3.88 27.15
C LEU A 86 -9.75 2.37 27.01
N TYR A 87 -9.49 1.81 25.84
CA TYR A 87 -9.67 0.36 25.59
C TYR A 87 -8.50 -0.45 26.16
N HIS A 88 -7.33 0.15 26.22
CA HIS A 88 -6.10 -0.50 26.66
C HIS A 88 -5.55 0.16 27.93
N GLN A 89 -4.94 -0.64 28.79
CA GLN A 89 -4.11 -0.13 29.88
C GLN A 89 -2.85 0.56 29.31
N SER A 90 -2.28 1.50 30.05
CA SER A 90 -0.97 2.07 29.70
C SER A 90 0.08 0.95 29.64
N ASN A 91 0.85 0.88 28.55
CA ASN A 91 1.96 -0.07 28.29
C ASN A 91 1.59 -1.47 27.73
N VAL A 92 0.41 -1.65 27.11
CA VAL A 92 0.13 -2.90 26.40
C VAL A 92 1.05 -3.05 25.18
N SER A 93 1.82 -4.15 25.14
CA SER A 93 2.78 -4.42 24.05
C SER A 93 2.14 -4.97 22.78
N TRP A 94 1.05 -5.75 22.89
CA TRP A 94 0.38 -6.39 21.75
C TRP A 94 -1.14 -6.26 21.82
N PRO A 95 -1.82 -6.15 20.66
CA PRO A 95 -3.27 -6.03 20.65
C PRO A 95 -3.91 -7.35 21.06
N ASN A 96 -4.99 -7.28 21.86
CA ASN A 96 -5.81 -8.43 22.19
C ASN A 96 -6.98 -8.51 21.18
N PRO A 97 -7.21 -9.65 20.48
CA PRO A 97 -8.28 -9.78 19.49
C PRO A 97 -9.67 -9.45 20.01
N ASP A 98 -10.00 -9.85 21.25
CA ASP A 98 -11.31 -9.61 21.86
C ASP A 98 -11.52 -8.12 22.12
N ILE A 99 -10.49 -7.42 22.61
CA ILE A 99 -10.53 -5.97 22.81
C ILE A 99 -10.68 -5.27 21.47
N VAL A 100 -9.82 -5.59 20.49
CA VAL A 100 -9.87 -4.97 19.16
C VAL A 100 -11.24 -5.18 18.52
N LYS A 101 -11.84 -6.36 18.62
CA LYS A 101 -13.19 -6.63 18.08
C LYS A 101 -14.26 -5.67 18.62
N THR A 102 -14.13 -5.21 19.86
CA THR A 102 -15.05 -4.24 20.48
C THR A 102 -14.81 -2.79 20.07
N MET A 103 -13.60 -2.45 19.60
CA MET A 103 -13.29 -1.08 19.17
C MET A 103 -14.09 -0.69 17.92
N PRO A 104 -14.56 0.57 17.81
CA PRO A 104 -15.24 1.04 16.60
C PRO A 104 -14.26 1.07 15.41
N PHE A 105 -14.77 0.74 14.23
CA PHE A 105 -14.02 0.89 12.99
C PHE A 105 -14.11 2.34 12.52
N ASP A 106 -12.96 3.00 12.33
CA ASP A 106 -12.91 4.35 11.76
C ASP A 106 -13.07 4.30 10.23
N TYR A 107 -14.24 4.71 9.76
CA TYR A 107 -14.57 4.81 8.34
C TYR A 107 -13.96 6.04 7.66
N THR A 108 -13.42 7.00 8.41
CA THR A 108 -12.85 8.23 7.87
C THR A 108 -11.54 7.93 7.13
N ILE A 109 -11.44 8.42 5.90
CA ILE A 109 -10.23 8.27 5.09
C ILE A 109 -9.32 9.46 5.36
N HIS A 110 -8.35 9.26 6.25
CA HIS A 110 -7.44 10.33 6.68
C HIS A 110 -6.23 10.54 5.77
N ASP A 111 -5.97 9.63 4.82
CA ASP A 111 -4.80 9.72 3.96
C ASP A 111 -4.92 10.92 3.00
N PRO A 112 -4.02 11.93 3.05
CA PRO A 112 -4.15 13.11 2.20
C PRO A 112 -4.01 12.81 0.70
N LYS A 113 -3.49 11.63 0.31
CA LYS A 113 -3.52 11.19 -1.09
C LYS A 113 -4.95 11.00 -1.62
N TYR A 114 -5.94 10.99 -0.72
CA TYR A 114 -7.36 10.77 -0.96
C TYR A 114 -8.24 11.99 -0.61
N GLU A 115 -7.68 13.20 -0.49
CA GLU A 115 -8.46 14.43 -0.20
C GLU A 115 -9.57 14.70 -1.25
N GLU A 116 -9.37 14.27 -2.51
CA GLU A 116 -10.33 14.44 -3.62
C GLU A 116 -11.24 13.22 -3.87
N ILE A 117 -11.38 12.30 -2.91
CA ILE A 117 -12.25 11.13 -3.07
C ILE A 117 -13.52 11.24 -2.24
N SER A 118 -14.53 10.44 -2.60
CA SER A 118 -15.77 10.36 -1.83
C SER A 118 -15.52 9.97 -0.37
N SER A 119 -16.23 10.62 0.54
CA SER A 119 -16.22 10.18 1.94
C SER A 119 -17.00 8.87 2.09
N VAL A 120 -16.62 8.06 3.08
CA VAL A 120 -17.39 6.87 3.45
C VAL A 120 -18.37 7.26 4.56
N TYR A 121 -19.63 6.87 4.38
CA TYR A 121 -20.67 7.11 5.37
C TYR A 121 -20.35 6.41 6.70
N CYS A 122 -20.60 7.11 7.79
CA CYS A 122 -20.41 6.69 9.17
C CYS A 122 -21.46 7.38 10.06
N PRO A 123 -22.22 6.63 10.88
CA PRO A 123 -23.10 7.21 11.87
C PRO A 123 -22.34 8.15 12.82
N GLY A 124 -22.92 9.32 13.12
CA GLY A 124 -22.37 10.26 14.09
C GLY A 124 -21.26 11.19 13.56
N TYR A 125 -20.83 11.04 12.31
CA TYR A 125 -19.88 11.97 11.69
C TYR A 125 -20.51 13.35 11.46
N LYS A 126 -19.86 14.42 11.92
CA LYS A 126 -20.23 15.80 11.62
C LYS A 126 -19.25 16.35 10.58
N SER A 127 -19.72 16.52 9.35
CA SER A 127 -18.91 17.16 8.30
C SER A 127 -18.56 18.59 8.70
N SER A 128 -17.27 18.93 8.69
CA SER A 128 -16.75 20.29 8.86
C SER A 128 -17.12 21.13 7.64
N ALA A 129 -18.35 21.61 7.55
CA ALA A 129 -18.94 22.23 6.36
C ALA A 129 -18.39 23.64 6.00
N ASP A 130 -17.31 24.12 6.61
CA ASP A 130 -16.81 25.52 6.44
C ASP A 130 -15.45 25.65 5.73
N GLY A 131 -15.01 24.65 4.96
CA GLY A 131 -13.82 24.78 4.10
C GLY A 131 -14.16 25.38 2.73
N ASN A 132 -13.60 26.55 2.40
CA ASN A 132 -13.69 27.17 1.07
C ASN A 132 -13.38 26.17 -0.07
N PRO A 133 -14.06 26.25 -1.24
CA PRO A 133 -13.78 25.38 -2.39
C PRO A 133 -12.39 25.69 -2.95
N VAL A 134 -11.45 24.76 -2.75
CA VAL A 134 -10.05 24.90 -3.18
C VAL A 134 -9.94 24.55 -4.66
N ARG A 135 -9.20 25.38 -5.43
CA ARG A 135 -9.01 25.19 -6.88
C ARG A 135 -8.07 24.01 -7.13
N GLN A 136 -8.31 23.30 -8.24
CA GLN A 136 -7.61 22.07 -8.66
C GLN A 136 -6.07 22.25 -8.83
N GLU A 137 -5.59 23.49 -8.99
CA GLU A 137 -4.15 23.80 -9.09
C GLU A 137 -3.44 23.80 -7.71
N ASP A 138 -4.17 23.92 -6.60
CA ASP A 138 -3.60 24.05 -5.25
C ASP A 138 -3.33 22.69 -4.55
N VAL A 139 -3.86 21.59 -5.09
CA VAL A 139 -3.85 20.26 -4.44
C VAL A 139 -2.45 19.64 -4.39
N TYR A 140 -1.63 19.90 -5.43
CA TYR A 140 -0.22 19.48 -5.44
C TYR A 140 0.68 20.32 -4.54
N LEU A 141 0.26 21.54 -4.21
CA LEU A 141 0.98 22.47 -3.35
C LEU A 141 0.65 22.30 -1.86
N ARG A 142 -0.34 21.46 -1.52
CA ARG A 142 -0.88 21.37 -0.14
C ARG A 142 -0.38 20.22 0.71
N ARG A 143 0.11 19.11 0.14
CA ARG A 143 0.63 18.00 0.97
C ARG A 143 1.91 18.44 1.65
N ARG A 144 1.79 18.80 2.93
CA ARG A 144 2.87 19.34 3.74
C ARG A 144 4.04 18.37 3.68
N THR A 145 5.23 18.92 3.48
CA THR A 145 6.46 18.16 3.58
C THR A 145 7.33 18.69 4.70
N SER A 146 8.05 17.77 5.31
CA SER A 146 9.07 18.07 6.30
C SER A 146 10.40 17.53 5.78
N ARG A 147 11.45 18.33 5.93
CA ARG A 147 12.79 17.95 5.53
C ARG A 147 13.47 17.23 6.68
N ILE A 148 13.77 15.94 6.51
CA ILE A 148 14.31 15.09 7.59
C ILE A 148 15.64 14.50 7.18
N LYS A 149 16.56 14.47 8.14
CA LYS A 149 17.84 13.77 7.99
C LYS A 149 17.63 12.26 8.03
N LEU A 150 18.13 11.57 7.02
CA LEU A 150 18.08 10.11 6.98
C LEU A 150 18.76 9.50 8.20
N SER A 151 18.11 8.52 8.81
CA SER A 151 18.70 7.72 9.89
C SER A 151 19.73 6.74 9.34
N LYS A 152 20.50 6.10 10.23
CA LYS A 152 21.42 5.02 9.86
C LYS A 152 20.73 3.81 9.20
N TYR A 153 19.41 3.68 9.37
CA TYR A 153 18.59 2.60 8.79
C TYR A 153 18.11 2.92 7.39
N ALA A 154 18.12 4.21 7.00
CA ALA A 154 17.72 4.65 5.68
C ALA A 154 18.94 4.95 4.82
N ALA A 155 19.32 3.96 4.03
CA ALA A 155 20.32 4.12 2.99
C ALA A 155 19.64 4.44 1.65
N TYR A 156 19.95 5.60 1.08
CA TYR A 156 19.51 5.95 -0.27
C TYR A 156 20.70 6.09 -1.22
N ASN A 157 20.57 5.45 -2.38
CA ASN A 157 21.66 5.17 -3.33
C ASN A 157 22.34 6.43 -3.88
N THR A 158 21.65 7.57 -3.91
CA THR A 158 22.21 8.75 -4.56
C THR A 158 23.45 9.29 -3.84
N TYR A 159 23.60 9.08 -2.51
CA TYR A 159 24.74 9.63 -1.76
C TYR A 159 25.26 8.77 -0.58
N HIS A 160 24.66 7.61 -0.27
CA HIS A 160 25.19 6.64 0.72
C HIS A 160 25.90 5.45 0.04
N HIS A 161 27.23 5.53 -0.01
CA HIS A 161 28.11 4.66 -0.79
C HIS A 161 28.93 3.69 0.07
N CYS A 162 28.32 2.99 1.02
CA CYS A 162 29.04 1.93 1.75
C CYS A 162 29.17 0.65 0.89
N GLU A 163 30.15 -0.20 1.20
CA GLU A 163 30.37 -1.44 0.45
C GLU A 163 29.16 -2.38 0.50
N GLN A 164 28.46 -2.42 1.63
CA GLN A 164 27.27 -3.26 1.82
C GLN A 164 26.10 -2.79 0.93
N CYS A 165 25.93 -1.49 0.72
CA CYS A 165 24.94 -0.97 -0.22
C CYS A 165 25.25 -1.37 -1.66
N HIS A 166 26.51 -1.27 -2.08
CA HIS A 166 26.91 -1.66 -3.43
C HIS A 166 26.69 -3.16 -3.66
N GLN A 167 27.01 -3.99 -2.67
CA GLN A 167 26.72 -5.43 -2.70
C GLN A 167 25.21 -5.70 -2.76
N TYR A 168 24.42 -5.01 -1.94
CA TYR A 168 22.97 -5.17 -1.92
C TYR A 168 22.33 -4.84 -3.26
N LEU A 169 22.71 -3.71 -3.87
CA LEU A 169 22.23 -3.27 -5.19
C LEU A 169 22.77 -4.14 -6.34
N GLY A 170 23.94 -4.75 -6.15
CA GLY A 170 24.65 -5.47 -7.20
C GLY A 170 25.48 -4.58 -8.13
N ILE A 171 25.87 -3.38 -7.68
CA ILE A 171 26.73 -2.47 -8.45
C ILE A 171 28.18 -2.89 -8.19
N ASN A 172 28.73 -3.73 -9.09
CA ASN A 172 30.11 -4.19 -9.01
C ASN A 172 31.06 -3.18 -9.70
N PRO A 173 32.13 -2.68 -9.03
CA PRO A 173 33.11 -1.80 -9.66
C PRO A 173 33.81 -2.40 -10.90
N ARG A 174 33.75 -3.73 -11.08
CA ARG A 174 34.30 -4.45 -12.24
C ARG A 174 33.31 -4.64 -13.41
N TYR A 175 32.09 -4.09 -13.36
CA TYR A 175 31.05 -4.25 -14.39
C TYR A 175 30.69 -5.71 -14.72
N GLN A 176 30.92 -6.65 -13.80
CA GLN A 176 30.49 -8.03 -13.99
C GLN A 176 28.98 -8.13 -13.69
N MET A 177 28.19 -8.51 -14.70
CA MET A 177 26.74 -8.67 -14.58
C MET A 177 26.41 -9.73 -13.51
N TYR A 178 25.44 -9.43 -12.63
CA TYR A 178 24.87 -10.45 -11.75
C TYR A 178 24.13 -11.48 -12.60
N GLU A 179 24.53 -12.72 -12.48
CA GLU A 179 23.89 -13.83 -13.18
C GLU A 179 22.50 -14.03 -12.57
N SER A 180 21.47 -13.90 -13.41
CA SER A 180 20.07 -14.08 -13.06
C SER A 180 19.38 -14.95 -14.09
N THR A 181 18.47 -15.79 -13.62
CA THR A 181 17.71 -16.74 -14.43
C THR A 181 16.24 -16.33 -14.46
N LEU A 182 15.61 -16.54 -15.62
CA LEU A 182 14.18 -16.34 -15.80
C LEU A 182 13.46 -17.66 -15.55
N HIS A 183 12.50 -17.68 -14.65
CA HIS A 183 11.67 -18.83 -14.34
C HIS A 183 10.20 -18.51 -14.57
N ALA A 184 9.48 -19.37 -15.27
CA ALA A 184 8.03 -19.29 -15.35
C ALA A 184 7.41 -19.89 -14.08
N PHE A 185 6.32 -19.29 -13.61
CA PHE A 185 5.50 -19.78 -12.51
C PHE A 185 4.04 -19.67 -12.93
N THR A 186 3.32 -20.79 -12.96
CA THR A 186 1.93 -20.84 -13.39
C THR A 186 1.06 -21.34 -12.25
N PHE A 187 -0.07 -20.69 -12.04
CA PHE A 187 -1.10 -21.18 -11.13
C PHE A 187 -2.50 -20.94 -11.70
N THR A 188 -3.43 -21.82 -11.34
CA THR A 188 -4.83 -21.71 -11.76
C THR A 188 -5.61 -20.94 -10.71
N HIS A 189 -6.30 -19.86 -11.12
CA HIS A 189 -7.18 -19.11 -10.23
C HIS A 189 -8.59 -19.70 -10.26
N LEU A 190 -9.04 -20.25 -9.14
CA LEU A 190 -10.31 -21.00 -9.01
C LEU A 190 -11.55 -20.23 -9.50
N LEU A 191 -11.61 -18.90 -9.32
CA LEU A 191 -12.76 -18.08 -9.73
C LEU A 191 -12.65 -17.47 -11.13
N LEU A 192 -11.45 -17.48 -11.74
CA LEU A 192 -11.24 -16.95 -13.09
C LEU A 192 -11.24 -18.08 -14.12
N GLY A 193 -10.97 -19.32 -13.72
CA GLY A 193 -10.86 -20.47 -14.62
C GLY A 193 -9.68 -20.40 -15.60
N GLU A 194 -8.84 -19.37 -15.49
CA GLU A 194 -7.69 -19.12 -16.35
C GLU A 194 -6.38 -19.47 -15.62
N GLU A 195 -5.42 -20.03 -16.37
CA GLU A 195 -4.04 -20.18 -15.91
C GLU A 195 -3.34 -18.83 -15.98
N ILE A 196 -2.87 -18.34 -14.83
CA ILE A 196 -2.07 -17.13 -14.73
C ILE A 196 -0.60 -17.54 -14.76
N GLN A 197 0.11 -17.18 -15.83
CA GLN A 197 1.53 -17.39 -15.96
C GLN A 197 2.30 -16.12 -15.58
N LEU A 198 3.11 -16.17 -14.54
CA LEU A 198 4.01 -15.11 -14.10
C LEU A 198 5.47 -15.48 -14.41
N TYR A 199 6.36 -14.50 -14.40
CA TYR A 199 7.79 -14.73 -14.57
C TYR A 199 8.59 -14.18 -13.41
N PHE A 200 9.49 -14.99 -12.85
CA PHE A 200 10.46 -14.56 -11.87
C PHE A 200 11.84 -14.39 -12.52
N ILE A 201 12.48 -13.24 -12.28
CA ILE A 201 13.91 -13.06 -12.51
C ILE A 201 14.59 -13.19 -11.15
N ILE A 202 15.37 -14.27 -10.99
CA ILE A 202 15.99 -14.62 -9.72
C ILE A 202 17.51 -14.50 -9.87
N PRO A 203 18.18 -13.62 -9.10
CA PRO A 203 19.63 -13.63 -9.00
C PRO A 203 20.12 -14.93 -8.38
N LYS A 204 21.21 -15.52 -8.88
CA LYS A 204 21.77 -16.79 -8.34
C LYS A 204 22.02 -16.76 -6.82
N SER A 205 22.41 -15.59 -6.30
CA SER A 205 22.62 -15.37 -4.85
C SER A 205 21.35 -15.56 -4.00
N LYS A 206 20.16 -15.55 -4.62
CA LYS A 206 18.85 -15.57 -3.97
C LYS A 206 18.00 -16.80 -4.31
N GLU A 207 18.52 -17.75 -5.09
CA GLU A 207 17.81 -19.00 -5.42
C GLU A 207 17.45 -19.83 -4.19
N HIS A 208 18.19 -19.71 -3.09
CA HIS A 208 17.92 -20.43 -1.84
C HIS A 208 16.56 -20.10 -1.19
N TYR A 209 15.93 -18.98 -1.58
CA TYR A 209 14.56 -18.61 -1.17
C TYR A 209 13.48 -19.37 -1.95
N PHE A 210 13.85 -20.16 -2.95
CA PHE A 210 12.93 -20.86 -3.82
C PHE A 210 13.20 -22.36 -3.84
N SER A 211 12.18 -23.11 -4.23
CA SER A 211 12.24 -24.54 -4.45
C SER A 211 12.06 -24.83 -5.93
N PHE A 212 12.95 -25.66 -6.47
CA PHE A 212 12.99 -26.01 -7.89
C PHE A 212 12.82 -27.53 -8.06
N SER A 213 12.21 -27.93 -9.17
CA SER A 213 11.97 -29.33 -9.48
C SER A 213 13.26 -30.07 -9.78
N GLN A 214 13.38 -31.30 -9.27
CA GLN A 214 14.59 -32.12 -9.40
C GLN A 214 14.86 -32.54 -10.85
N SER A 215 13.81 -32.71 -11.65
CA SER A 215 13.87 -33.26 -13.01
C SER A 215 13.96 -32.19 -14.12
N GLY A 216 13.90 -30.90 -13.79
CA GLY A 216 13.90 -29.85 -14.82
C GLY A 216 14.27 -28.44 -14.37
N GLY A 217 14.59 -28.20 -13.09
CA GLY A 217 14.94 -26.87 -12.59
C GLY A 217 13.81 -25.83 -12.74
N GLN A 218 12.57 -26.30 -12.91
CA GLN A 218 11.40 -25.42 -12.96
C GLN A 218 11.09 -24.91 -11.57
N LEU A 219 10.64 -23.67 -11.48
CA LEU A 219 10.29 -23.07 -10.20
C LEU A 219 8.97 -23.67 -9.70
N GLU A 220 9.01 -24.30 -8.52
CA GLU A 220 7.83 -24.93 -7.92
C GLU A 220 7.14 -24.02 -6.90
N SER A 221 7.92 -23.36 -6.03
CA SER A 221 7.38 -22.46 -5.00
C SER A 221 8.47 -21.54 -4.46
N MET A 222 8.02 -20.47 -3.84
CA MET A 222 8.81 -19.66 -2.92
C MET A 222 8.73 -20.28 -1.52
N ARG A 223 9.89 -20.48 -0.88
CA ARG A 223 9.95 -21.06 0.46
C ARG A 223 9.39 -20.07 1.47
N LEU A 224 8.41 -20.52 2.24
CA LEU A 224 7.83 -19.72 3.33
C LEU A 224 8.48 -20.08 4.67
N PRO A 225 8.62 -19.10 5.58
CA PRO A 225 9.13 -19.37 6.91
C PRO A 225 8.19 -20.27 7.70
N LEU A 226 8.75 -20.98 8.69
CA LEU A 226 7.96 -21.76 9.63
C LEU A 226 7.63 -20.95 10.87
N THR A 227 8.64 -20.59 11.67
CA THR A 227 8.48 -19.72 12.86
C THR A 227 9.86 -19.23 13.29
N SER A 228 10.45 -18.26 12.57
CA SER A 228 11.68 -17.54 12.97
C SER A 228 12.16 -16.51 11.95
N ASP A 229 11.79 -16.67 10.68
CA ASP A 229 12.25 -15.79 9.60
C ASP A 229 11.13 -14.83 9.16
N TRP A 230 11.54 -13.70 8.60
CA TRP A 230 10.65 -12.58 8.25
C TRP A 230 9.67 -12.92 7.15
N SER A 231 8.47 -12.33 7.21
CA SER A 231 7.51 -12.38 6.11
C SER A 231 8.13 -11.86 4.79
N PRO A 232 7.80 -12.47 3.63
CA PRO A 232 8.21 -11.94 2.34
C PRO A 232 7.68 -10.51 2.13
N ILE A 233 8.55 -9.61 1.66
CA ILE A 233 8.23 -8.21 1.39
C ILE A 233 8.02 -8.05 -0.11
N PHE A 234 6.81 -7.65 -0.50
CA PHE A 234 6.45 -7.30 -1.86
C PHE A 234 6.37 -5.78 -2.02
N THR A 235 6.98 -5.27 -3.09
CA THR A 235 6.92 -3.85 -3.47
C THR A 235 6.46 -3.73 -4.91
N PRO A 236 5.19 -3.38 -5.16
CA PRO A 236 4.72 -3.10 -6.52
C PRO A 236 5.35 -1.81 -7.05
N THR A 237 5.82 -1.85 -8.30
CA THR A 237 6.50 -0.71 -8.91
C THR A 237 5.51 0.32 -9.44
N THR A 238 5.88 1.60 -9.35
CA THR A 238 5.09 2.70 -9.93
C THR A 238 5.91 3.56 -10.90
N GLY A 239 6.84 2.95 -11.62
CA GLY A 239 7.72 3.64 -12.58
C GLY A 239 8.82 4.48 -11.92
N ARG A 240 9.11 4.25 -10.64
CA ARG A 240 10.08 5.01 -9.83
C ARG A 240 11.38 4.23 -9.60
N HIS A 241 11.91 3.62 -10.65
CA HIS A 241 13.08 2.74 -10.58
C HIS A 241 14.34 3.42 -10.00
N GLU A 242 14.57 4.70 -10.30
CA GLU A 242 15.73 5.44 -9.76
C GLU A 242 15.51 5.93 -8.33
N HIS A 243 14.27 6.33 -8.01
CA HIS A 243 14.00 7.17 -6.84
C HIS A 243 13.03 6.59 -5.82
N GLY A 244 12.24 5.60 -6.18
CA GLY A 244 11.27 4.95 -5.32
C GLY A 244 11.98 3.99 -4.37
N LEU A 245 12.54 2.92 -4.90
CA LEU A 245 13.03 1.83 -4.07
C LEU A 245 14.07 2.29 -3.02
N PHE A 246 13.90 1.81 -1.80
CA PHE A 246 14.78 2.07 -0.68
C PHE A 246 15.58 0.81 -0.33
N ASN A 247 16.75 1.00 0.26
CA ASN A 247 17.65 -0.11 0.57
C ASN A 247 17.22 -0.83 1.86
N LEU A 248 16.58 -1.99 1.72
CA LEU A 248 16.16 -2.82 2.86
C LEU A 248 17.32 -3.42 3.66
N TYR A 249 18.56 -3.50 3.13
CA TYR A 249 19.69 -4.04 3.91
C TYR A 249 19.89 -3.28 5.22
N HIS A 250 19.92 -1.94 5.15
CA HIS A 250 20.09 -1.11 6.34
C HIS A 250 18.80 -1.01 7.16
N ALA A 251 17.63 -1.04 6.51
CA ALA A 251 16.36 -1.08 7.21
C ALA A 251 16.19 -2.39 8.00
N MET A 252 16.80 -3.48 7.55
CA MET A 252 16.78 -4.79 8.20
C MET A 252 17.99 -5.03 9.13
N ASP A 253 18.80 -4.02 9.44
CA ASP A 253 20.05 -4.16 10.22
C ASP A 253 20.98 -5.27 9.72
N GLY A 254 21.02 -5.47 8.39
CA GLY A 254 21.81 -6.50 7.73
C GLY A 254 21.24 -7.92 7.86
N ALA A 255 20.05 -8.11 8.44
CA ALA A 255 19.38 -9.41 8.47
C ALA A 255 18.98 -9.86 7.06
N SER A 256 19.00 -11.17 6.84
CA SER A 256 18.45 -11.80 5.63
C SER A 256 16.97 -11.46 5.50
N HIS A 257 16.51 -11.18 4.29
CA HIS A 257 15.13 -10.83 4.01
C HIS A 257 14.81 -11.19 2.55
N LEU A 258 13.56 -11.58 2.32
CA LEU A 258 13.04 -11.86 0.98
C LEU A 258 12.30 -10.62 0.48
N HIS A 259 12.90 -9.93 -0.49
CA HIS A 259 12.32 -8.74 -1.13
C HIS A 259 12.05 -8.99 -2.60
N ILE A 260 10.79 -8.88 -2.99
CA ILE A 260 10.29 -9.13 -4.34
C ILE A 260 9.72 -7.83 -4.90
N LEU A 261 10.31 -7.38 -6.00
CA LEU A 261 9.82 -6.25 -6.77
C LEU A 261 8.77 -6.77 -7.75
N VAL A 262 7.56 -6.20 -7.72
CA VAL A 262 6.49 -6.60 -8.64
C VAL A 262 6.42 -5.59 -9.76
N VAL A 263 6.93 -5.99 -10.92
CA VAL A 263 7.31 -5.09 -12.02
C VAL A 263 6.40 -5.35 -13.21
N LYS A 264 5.88 -4.29 -13.82
CA LYS A 264 5.22 -4.40 -15.12
C LYS A 264 6.24 -4.78 -16.19
N GLU A 265 5.84 -5.57 -17.18
CA GLU A 265 6.76 -6.08 -18.19
C GLU A 265 7.54 -4.96 -18.90
N TYR A 266 6.87 -3.84 -19.26
CA TYR A 266 7.55 -2.71 -19.92
C TYR A 266 8.61 -2.01 -19.03
N GLU A 267 8.53 -2.16 -17.70
CA GLU A 267 9.48 -1.58 -16.74
C GLU A 267 10.64 -2.53 -16.41
N MET A 268 10.53 -3.81 -16.81
CA MET A 268 11.48 -4.87 -16.46
C MET A 268 12.92 -4.51 -16.80
N SER A 269 13.18 -4.04 -18.03
CA SER A 269 14.53 -3.72 -18.49
C SER A 269 15.19 -2.62 -17.66
N VAL A 270 14.39 -1.63 -17.26
CA VAL A 270 14.85 -0.49 -16.47
C VAL A 270 15.09 -0.91 -15.02
N TYR A 271 14.18 -1.66 -14.41
CA TYR A 271 14.41 -2.18 -13.05
C TYR A 271 15.61 -3.12 -13.01
N LYS A 272 15.81 -3.98 -14.00
CA LYS A 272 17.00 -4.85 -14.12
C LYS A 272 18.31 -4.05 -14.18
N LYS A 273 18.29 -2.85 -14.77
CA LYS A 273 19.45 -1.95 -14.80
C LYS A 273 19.73 -1.31 -13.44
N TYR A 274 18.71 -0.83 -12.73
CA TYR A 274 18.89 -0.10 -11.46
C TYR A 274 19.01 -1.00 -10.22
N TRP A 275 18.38 -2.17 -10.26
CA TRP A 275 18.29 -3.14 -9.16
C TRP A 275 18.66 -4.56 -9.62
N PRO A 276 19.84 -4.78 -10.21
CA PRO A 276 20.23 -6.05 -10.86
C PRO A 276 20.33 -7.25 -9.90
N ASN A 277 20.53 -7.00 -8.60
CA ASN A 277 20.60 -8.05 -7.60
C ASN A 277 19.26 -8.27 -6.88
N HIS A 278 18.13 -7.79 -7.40
CA HIS A 278 16.80 -7.95 -6.79
C HIS A 278 15.97 -9.03 -7.49
N ILE A 279 15.11 -9.70 -6.73
CA ILE A 279 14.13 -10.63 -7.31
C ILE A 279 13.03 -9.78 -7.94
N MET A 280 12.69 -10.08 -9.19
CA MET A 280 11.62 -9.39 -9.91
C MET A 280 10.54 -10.39 -10.28
N LEU A 281 9.32 -10.14 -9.79
CA LEU A 281 8.10 -10.76 -10.29
C LEU A 281 7.58 -9.90 -11.43
N VAL A 282 7.75 -10.37 -12.67
CA VAL A 282 7.33 -9.67 -13.87
C VAL A 282 5.89 -10.06 -14.18
N LEU A 283 5.01 -9.05 -14.19
CA LEU A 283 3.60 -9.21 -14.51
C LEU A 283 3.41 -9.42 -16.02
N PRO A 284 2.43 -10.23 -16.45
CA PRO A 284 2.11 -10.43 -17.86
C PRO A 284 1.77 -9.12 -18.58
N THR A 285 1.99 -9.10 -19.90
CA THR A 285 1.77 -7.91 -20.74
C THR A 285 0.35 -7.37 -20.68
N VAL A 286 -0.66 -8.23 -20.43
CA VAL A 286 -2.06 -7.82 -20.22
C VAL A 286 -2.23 -6.85 -19.03
N PHE A 287 -1.33 -6.90 -18.04
CA PHE A 287 -1.36 -6.02 -16.87
C PHE A 287 -0.53 -4.73 -17.06
N ASN A 288 0.13 -4.53 -18.20
CA ASN A 288 0.89 -3.30 -18.46
C ASN A 288 -0.03 -2.06 -18.38
N GLY A 289 -1.24 -2.16 -18.93
CA GLY A 289 -2.27 -1.12 -18.85
C GLY A 289 -3.05 -1.07 -17.54
N ALA A 290 -2.90 -2.04 -16.65
CA ALA A 290 -3.71 -2.14 -15.44
C ALA A 290 -3.26 -1.20 -14.31
N GLY A 291 -4.17 -0.94 -13.38
CA GLY A 291 -3.92 -0.15 -12.19
C GLY A 291 -3.09 -0.89 -11.13
N ILE A 292 -2.80 -0.20 -10.02
CA ILE A 292 -2.08 -0.79 -8.88
C ILE A 292 -2.88 -1.92 -8.21
N GLY A 293 -4.22 -1.90 -8.32
CA GLY A 293 -5.10 -2.94 -7.79
C GLY A 293 -4.80 -4.31 -8.40
N ALA A 294 -4.45 -4.37 -9.69
CA ALA A 294 -4.01 -5.61 -10.34
C ALA A 294 -2.74 -6.19 -9.73
N ALA A 295 -1.75 -5.35 -9.42
CA ALA A 295 -0.52 -5.82 -8.80
C ALA A 295 -0.78 -6.39 -7.41
N HIS A 296 -1.61 -5.72 -6.59
CA HIS A 296 -1.99 -6.20 -5.27
C HIS A 296 -2.82 -7.49 -5.33
N PHE A 297 -3.74 -7.59 -6.29
CA PHE A 297 -4.50 -8.81 -6.58
C PHE A 297 -3.56 -9.98 -6.88
N LEU A 298 -2.66 -9.82 -7.85
CA LEU A 298 -1.72 -10.88 -8.24
C LEU A 298 -0.76 -11.25 -7.12
N ILE A 299 -0.27 -10.29 -6.33
CA ILE A 299 0.58 -10.58 -5.16
C ILE A 299 -0.17 -11.46 -4.17
N LYS A 300 -1.41 -11.09 -3.83
CA LYS A 300 -2.23 -11.84 -2.86
C LYS A 300 -2.54 -13.24 -3.36
N GLU A 301 -2.95 -13.38 -4.62
CA GLU A 301 -3.26 -14.68 -5.23
C GLU A 301 -2.05 -15.59 -5.33
N LEU A 302 -0.92 -15.07 -5.83
CA LEU A 302 0.34 -15.79 -5.84
C LEU A 302 0.73 -16.24 -4.43
N SER A 303 0.60 -15.36 -3.43
CA SER A 303 1.01 -15.66 -2.05
C SER A 303 0.12 -16.71 -1.40
N TYR A 304 -1.19 -16.67 -1.65
CA TYR A 304 -2.12 -17.69 -1.18
C TYR A 304 -1.86 -19.05 -1.86
N HIS A 305 -1.68 -19.06 -3.18
CA HIS A 305 -1.35 -20.29 -3.89
C HIS A 305 -0.01 -20.88 -3.41
N ASN A 306 0.99 -20.04 -3.21
CA ASN A 306 2.29 -20.45 -2.68
C ASN A 306 2.20 -21.01 -1.25
N LEU A 307 1.32 -20.46 -0.41
CA LEU A 307 1.05 -20.99 0.93
C LEU A 307 0.52 -22.42 0.85
N GLU A 308 -0.45 -22.69 -0.02
CA GLU A 308 -1.00 -24.04 -0.20
C GLU A 308 0.02 -25.03 -0.78
N LEU A 309 0.90 -24.58 -1.68
CA LEU A 309 2.00 -25.40 -2.18
C LEU A 309 3.00 -25.77 -1.08
N GLU A 310 3.41 -24.81 -0.25
CA GLU A 310 4.34 -25.07 0.85
C GLU A 310 3.71 -25.94 1.95
N ARG A 311 2.43 -25.75 2.25
CA ARG A 311 1.66 -26.64 3.14
C ARG A 311 1.63 -28.08 2.62
N SER A 312 1.35 -28.26 1.33
CA SER A 312 1.33 -29.57 0.67
C SER A 312 2.71 -30.24 0.70
N ARG A 313 3.77 -29.50 0.35
CA ARG A 313 5.17 -29.96 0.42
C ARG A 313 5.55 -30.42 1.82
N ARG A 314 5.08 -29.72 2.86
CA ARG A 314 5.33 -30.07 4.27
C ARG A 314 4.60 -31.35 4.69
N LEU A 315 3.35 -31.50 4.27
CA LEU A 315 2.57 -32.71 4.50
C LEU A 315 3.24 -33.94 3.89
N GLU A 316 3.70 -33.83 2.63
CA GLU A 316 4.45 -34.89 1.95
C GLU A 316 5.78 -35.21 2.66
N GLY A 317 6.43 -34.19 3.23
CA GLY A 317 7.65 -34.33 4.03
C GLY A 317 7.44 -34.81 5.48
N GLY A 318 6.21 -35.15 5.88
CA GLY A 318 5.87 -35.66 7.22
C GLY A 318 5.83 -34.59 8.33
N GLY A 319 5.84 -33.30 7.98
CA GLY A 319 5.70 -32.19 8.92
C GLY A 319 4.25 -31.66 9.02
N PRO A 320 3.90 -30.94 10.09
CA PRO A 320 2.59 -30.30 10.22
C PRO A 320 2.41 -29.16 9.20
N ALA A 321 1.29 -29.16 8.46
CA ALA A 321 0.95 -28.10 7.51
C ALA A 321 0.68 -26.74 8.17
N GLY A 322 0.19 -26.76 9.41
CA GLY A 322 -0.22 -25.55 10.15
C GLY A 322 0.93 -24.63 10.53
N ASP A 323 2.18 -25.09 10.40
CA ASP A 323 3.38 -24.34 10.80
C ASP A 323 3.87 -23.40 9.69
N VAL A 324 3.26 -23.41 8.50
CA VAL A 324 3.70 -22.52 7.40
C VAL A 324 3.16 -21.10 7.64
N TRP A 325 4.08 -20.14 7.71
CA TRP A 325 3.77 -18.74 8.01
C TRP A 325 2.90 -18.08 6.91
N PRO A 326 1.68 -17.60 7.23
CA PRO A 326 0.71 -17.15 6.23
C PRO A 326 0.74 -15.64 5.97
N PHE A 327 1.79 -14.93 6.38
CA PHE A 327 1.86 -13.48 6.25
C PHE A 327 2.79 -13.02 5.14
N ILE A 328 2.39 -11.94 4.48
CA ILE A 328 3.22 -11.16 3.57
C ILE A 328 3.21 -9.70 3.97
N ILE A 329 4.25 -8.97 3.60
CA ILE A 329 4.33 -7.52 3.77
C ILE A 329 4.13 -6.85 2.41
N LEU A 330 3.15 -5.95 2.30
CA LEU A 330 2.99 -5.07 1.17
C LEU A 330 3.52 -3.69 1.55
N THR A 331 4.53 -3.21 0.83
CA THR A 331 5.11 -1.87 1.05
C THR A 331 5.07 -1.03 -0.22
N ASP A 332 4.71 0.24 -0.08
CA ASP A 332 4.78 1.23 -1.15
C ASP A 332 6.24 1.57 -1.47
N ASP A 333 6.51 1.84 -2.75
CA ASP A 333 7.84 2.18 -3.23
C ASP A 333 8.35 3.56 -2.77
N SER A 334 7.58 4.35 -2.01
CA SER A 334 8.05 5.61 -1.44
C SER A 334 8.27 5.57 0.08
N CYS A 335 8.08 4.43 0.74
CA CYS A 335 8.49 4.26 2.14
C CYS A 335 10.01 4.45 2.29
N VAL A 336 10.48 5.15 3.33
CA VAL A 336 11.91 5.47 3.50
C VAL A 336 12.45 5.26 4.90
N MET A 337 11.67 5.53 5.93
CA MET A 337 12.10 5.47 7.33
C MET A 337 10.95 5.02 8.23
N TRP A 338 11.32 4.45 9.38
CA TRP A 338 10.39 4.00 10.39
C TRP A 338 10.74 4.56 11.75
N ASN A 339 9.72 4.74 12.59
CA ASN A 339 9.91 5.24 13.95
C ASN A 339 9.06 4.43 14.92
N ALA A 340 9.52 4.39 16.17
CA ALA A 340 8.80 3.86 17.31
C ALA A 340 8.57 4.98 18.33
N VAL A 341 7.47 4.88 19.05
CA VAL A 341 7.14 5.74 20.19
C VAL A 341 7.50 5.01 21.47
N ASP A 342 8.42 5.56 22.23
CA ASP A 342 8.74 5.10 23.57
C ASP A 342 7.97 5.93 24.59
N LEU A 343 7.42 5.26 25.60
CA LEU A 343 6.76 5.89 26.73
C LEU A 343 7.80 6.14 27.83
N ASP A 344 8.46 7.29 27.77
CA ASP A 344 9.37 7.70 28.86
C ASP A 344 8.55 8.26 30.02
N ALA A 345 8.55 7.54 31.14
CA ALA A 345 7.77 7.86 32.35
C ALA A 345 8.03 9.26 32.95
N HIS A 346 9.07 9.97 32.50
CA HIS A 346 9.51 11.25 33.07
C HIS A 346 9.36 12.45 32.10
N ASN A 347 9.27 12.22 30.78
CA ASN A 347 9.29 13.29 29.76
C ASN A 347 8.17 13.18 28.71
N GLY A 348 7.24 12.23 28.85
CA GLY A 348 6.17 12.00 27.87
C GLY A 348 6.60 11.05 26.76
N ALA A 349 5.71 10.84 25.79
CA ALA A 349 5.99 9.99 24.64
C ALA A 349 7.09 10.62 23.76
N VAL A 350 8.08 9.83 23.35
CA VAL A 350 9.16 10.27 22.44
C VAL A 350 9.20 9.35 21.23
N GLU A 351 9.06 9.93 20.04
CA GLU A 351 9.23 9.20 18.79
C GLU A 351 10.68 9.27 18.31
N HIS A 352 11.27 8.12 18.00
CA HIS A 352 12.64 8.02 17.52
C HIS A 352 12.74 7.03 16.35
N ALA A 353 13.75 7.22 15.50
CA ALA A 353 13.95 6.36 14.34
C ALA A 353 14.42 4.95 14.73
N VAL A 354 13.77 3.93 14.18
CA VAL A 354 14.09 2.51 14.38
C VAL A 354 14.29 1.80 13.04
N SER A 355 14.86 0.59 13.08
CA SER A 355 14.96 -0.26 11.90
C SER A 355 13.60 -0.89 11.57
N LEU A 356 13.38 -1.21 10.30
CA LEU A 356 12.24 -2.02 9.87
C LEU A 356 12.28 -3.39 10.57
N LYS A 357 13.47 -3.98 10.74
CA LYS A 357 13.65 -5.22 11.51
C LYS A 357 13.01 -5.13 12.89
N HIS A 358 13.25 -4.05 13.63
CA HIS A 358 12.68 -3.87 14.97
C HIS A 358 11.14 -3.88 14.96
N ILE A 359 10.53 -3.23 13.97
CA ILE A 359 9.07 -3.21 13.83
C ILE A 359 8.53 -4.59 13.47
N LEU A 360 9.15 -5.27 12.50
CA LEU A 360 8.74 -6.60 12.09
C LEU A 360 8.89 -7.61 13.24
N GLN A 361 10.01 -7.52 13.99
CA GLN A 361 10.22 -8.29 15.21
C GLN A 361 9.08 -8.14 16.19
N HIS A 362 8.63 -6.90 16.42
CA HIS A 362 7.56 -6.63 17.37
C HIS A 362 6.20 -7.12 16.86
N MET A 363 5.87 -6.81 15.60
CA MET A 363 4.57 -7.15 15.01
C MET A 363 4.41 -8.65 14.80
N GLU A 364 5.42 -9.34 14.28
CA GLU A 364 5.40 -10.78 14.00
C GLU A 364 5.50 -11.62 15.29
N ALA A 365 6.04 -11.06 16.38
CA ALA A 365 6.04 -11.70 17.70
C ALA A 365 4.70 -11.57 18.46
N CYS A 366 3.68 -10.93 17.87
CA CYS A 366 2.35 -10.85 18.47
C CYS A 366 1.74 -12.26 18.61
N PRO A 367 1.45 -12.75 19.83
CA PRO A 367 1.01 -14.13 20.05
C PRO A 367 -0.28 -14.49 19.28
N ASP A 368 -1.20 -13.54 19.18
CA ASP A 368 -2.51 -13.72 18.55
C ASP A 368 -2.57 -13.18 17.12
N LEU A 369 -1.42 -12.96 16.46
CA LEU A 369 -1.36 -12.36 15.14
C LEU A 369 -2.23 -13.10 14.10
N ALA A 370 -2.36 -14.43 14.22
CA ALA A 370 -3.17 -15.27 13.34
C ALA A 370 -4.69 -14.96 13.36
N HIS A 371 -5.18 -14.21 14.36
CA HIS A 371 -6.56 -13.72 14.42
C HIS A 371 -6.79 -12.47 13.56
N TYR A 372 -5.72 -11.78 13.16
CA TYR A 372 -5.80 -10.56 12.36
C TYR A 372 -5.74 -10.88 10.87
N GLY A 373 -6.66 -10.28 10.10
CA GLY A 373 -6.64 -10.36 8.65
C GLY A 373 -5.65 -9.38 8.04
N LEU A 374 -5.52 -8.19 8.62
CA LEU A 374 -4.66 -7.13 8.14
C LEU A 374 -4.13 -6.29 9.30
N CYS A 375 -2.82 -6.10 9.36
CA CYS A 375 -2.17 -5.19 10.28
C CYS A 375 -1.40 -4.10 9.52
N GLY A 376 -1.20 -2.94 10.15
CA GLY A 376 -0.42 -1.86 9.56
C GLY A 376 0.08 -0.89 10.61
N VAL A 377 0.80 0.14 10.17
CA VAL A 377 1.38 1.19 11.03
C VAL A 377 0.79 2.56 10.67
N ARG A 378 0.98 3.55 11.54
CA ARG A 378 0.54 4.93 11.21
C ARG A 378 1.50 5.59 10.22
N LYS A 379 1.06 6.71 9.66
CA LYS A 379 1.96 7.62 8.95
C LYS A 379 2.63 8.57 9.91
N TRP A 380 3.85 8.96 9.59
CA TRP A 380 4.59 9.90 10.40
C TRP A 380 3.98 11.31 10.34
N SER A 381 3.99 12.01 11.48
CA SER A 381 3.60 13.41 11.60
C SER A 381 4.58 14.16 12.50
N SER A 382 4.89 15.40 12.13
CA SER A 382 5.65 16.34 12.98
C SER A 382 4.87 16.82 14.20
N ARG A 383 3.54 16.67 14.20
CA ARG A 383 2.63 17.18 15.24
C ARG A 383 2.24 16.13 16.29
N GLY A 384 2.73 14.90 16.13
CA GLY A 384 2.35 13.67 16.86
C GLY A 384 2.37 13.70 18.37
N LEU A 385 3.17 14.59 18.94
CA LEU A 385 3.60 14.51 20.34
C LEU A 385 3.45 15.85 21.07
N THR A 386 2.94 16.89 20.40
CA THR A 386 2.86 18.24 20.98
C THR A 386 1.67 18.44 21.91
N ASP A 387 0.67 17.54 21.87
CA ASP A 387 -0.50 17.60 22.74
C ASP A 387 -0.42 16.43 23.74
N ASN A 388 -0.41 16.73 25.04
CA ASN A 388 -0.15 15.83 26.17
C ASN A 388 -1.24 14.74 26.38
N LYS A 389 -1.91 14.30 25.31
CA LYS A 389 -3.05 13.38 25.33
C LYS A 389 -2.56 11.94 25.10
N LEU A 390 -2.99 11.05 25.98
CA LEU A 390 -2.78 9.61 25.85
C LEU A 390 -3.35 9.10 24.53
N ARG A 391 -2.49 8.57 23.67
CA ARG A 391 -2.87 7.93 22.40
C ARG A 391 -3.13 6.44 22.64
N GLU A 392 -4.22 5.92 22.10
CA GLU A 392 -4.49 4.48 22.07
C GLU A 392 -3.37 3.73 21.32
N PRO A 393 -2.77 2.67 21.90
CA PRO A 393 -1.68 1.94 21.26
C PRO A 393 -2.10 1.25 19.97
N PHE A 394 -3.38 0.92 19.84
CA PHE A 394 -3.97 0.27 18.67
C PHE A 394 -5.23 1.00 18.21
N SER A 395 -5.58 0.92 16.93
CA SER A 395 -6.86 1.41 16.42
C SER A 395 -7.35 0.62 15.21
N ARG A 396 -8.65 0.74 14.88
CA ARG A 396 -9.26 0.10 13.72
C ARG A 396 -9.66 1.14 12.69
N GLY A 397 -9.39 0.87 11.42
CA GLY A 397 -9.77 1.74 10.31
C GLY A 397 -8.96 1.42 9.05
N HIS A 398 -8.96 2.34 8.10
CA HIS A 398 -8.22 2.19 6.84
C HIS A 398 -6.70 2.10 7.06
N LEU A 399 -6.05 1.15 6.40
CA LEU A 399 -4.61 0.96 6.44
C LEU A 399 -4.00 1.24 5.06
N HIS A 400 -2.82 1.86 5.04
CA HIS A 400 -2.17 2.33 3.83
C HIS A 400 -0.67 2.06 3.87
N ASP A 401 -0.08 1.89 2.69
CA ASP A 401 1.36 1.96 2.38
C ASP A 401 2.29 0.92 3.01
N PHE A 402 2.03 0.44 4.23
CA PHE A 402 2.80 -0.60 4.89
C PHE A 402 1.84 -1.55 5.61
N LEU A 403 1.65 -2.74 5.02
CA LEU A 403 0.62 -3.69 5.41
C LEU A 403 1.22 -5.06 5.67
N LEU A 404 0.88 -5.67 6.79
CA LEU A 404 1.11 -7.07 7.10
C LEU A 404 -0.21 -7.83 6.88
N LEU A 405 -0.27 -8.58 5.78
CA LEU A 405 -1.49 -9.23 5.30
C LEU A 405 -1.45 -10.74 5.60
N ASN A 406 -2.49 -11.26 6.24
CA ASN A 406 -2.70 -12.69 6.41
C ASN A 406 -3.45 -13.26 5.19
N VAL A 407 -2.75 -13.97 4.31
CA VAL A 407 -3.36 -14.45 3.05
C VAL A 407 -4.30 -15.63 3.27
N ASP A 408 -4.10 -16.41 4.34
CA ASP A 408 -4.93 -17.54 4.71
C ASP A 408 -6.32 -17.09 5.23
N ARG A 409 -6.32 -16.11 6.14
CA ARG A 409 -7.56 -15.52 6.69
C ARG A 409 -8.33 -14.71 5.66
N SER A 410 -7.63 -14.08 4.72
CA SER A 410 -8.23 -13.23 3.69
C SER A 410 -8.51 -13.95 2.37
N GLN A 411 -8.43 -15.28 2.31
CA GLN A 411 -8.64 -16.08 1.08
C GLN A 411 -9.94 -15.73 0.33
N ASN A 412 -11.02 -15.44 1.06
CA ASN A 412 -12.34 -15.18 0.49
C ASN A 412 -12.57 -13.71 0.11
N VAL A 413 -11.62 -12.81 0.38
CA VAL A 413 -11.73 -11.37 0.11
C VAL A 413 -10.59 -10.97 -0.82
N GLN A 414 -10.92 -10.51 -2.02
CA GLN A 414 -9.92 -10.19 -3.03
C GLN A 414 -9.77 -8.68 -3.25
N TYR A 415 -8.55 -8.28 -3.62
CA TYR A 415 -8.35 -6.98 -4.26
C TYR A 415 -9.06 -6.98 -5.61
N ASP A 416 -9.70 -5.88 -5.97
CA ASP A 416 -10.26 -5.74 -7.31
C ASP A 416 -9.14 -5.45 -8.31
N GLN A 417 -8.87 -6.42 -9.18
CA GLN A 417 -7.83 -6.36 -10.21
C GLN A 417 -7.99 -5.16 -11.16
N ASN A 418 -9.20 -4.63 -11.31
CA ASN A 418 -9.46 -3.55 -12.24
C ASN A 418 -9.16 -2.17 -11.62
N ARG A 419 -8.93 -2.08 -10.30
CA ARG A 419 -8.78 -0.78 -9.60
C ARG A 419 -7.51 -0.02 -9.96
N PHE A 420 -7.68 1.22 -10.39
CA PHE A 420 -6.58 2.17 -10.59
C PHE A 420 -6.28 2.99 -9.34
N THR A 421 -7.31 3.35 -8.61
CA THR A 421 -7.22 4.14 -7.37
C THR A 421 -8.06 3.53 -6.26
N CYS A 422 -7.80 3.94 -5.01
CA CYS A 422 -8.59 3.54 -3.83
C CYS A 422 -8.69 2.02 -3.58
N HIS A 423 -7.82 1.22 -4.19
CA HIS A 423 -7.78 -0.23 -4.03
C HIS A 423 -7.58 -0.68 -2.57
N ASP A 424 -6.83 0.10 -1.78
CA ASP A 424 -6.60 -0.14 -0.34
C ASP A 424 -7.84 0.19 0.51
N VAL A 425 -8.54 1.29 0.20
CA VAL A 425 -9.82 1.67 0.83
C VAL A 425 -10.88 0.60 0.58
N ASP A 426 -11.08 0.23 -0.68
CA ASP A 426 -12.03 -0.80 -1.09
C ASP A 426 -11.73 -2.15 -0.41
N PHE A 427 -10.47 -2.60 -0.48
CA PHE A 427 -10.06 -3.85 0.15
C PHE A 427 -10.26 -3.84 1.67
N THR A 428 -9.91 -2.75 2.35
CA THR A 428 -10.07 -2.63 3.81
C THR A 428 -11.55 -2.68 4.22
N LEU A 429 -12.44 -2.02 3.47
CA LEU A 429 -13.89 -2.09 3.70
C LEU A 429 -14.45 -3.49 3.49
N ARG A 430 -14.00 -4.20 2.45
CA ARG A 430 -14.37 -5.60 2.21
C ARG A 430 -13.89 -6.53 3.32
N LEU A 431 -12.64 -6.40 3.77
CA LEU A 431 -12.11 -7.17 4.90
C LEU A 431 -12.91 -6.92 6.18
N HIS A 432 -13.18 -5.65 6.49
CA HIS A 432 -13.97 -5.29 7.66
C HIS A 432 -15.38 -5.88 7.60
N SER A 433 -16.03 -5.77 6.43
CA SER A 433 -17.39 -6.29 6.23
C SER A 433 -17.43 -7.83 6.21
N ALA A 434 -16.32 -8.50 5.88
CA ALA A 434 -16.17 -9.94 6.04
C ALA A 434 -15.94 -10.38 7.51
N GLY A 435 -15.91 -9.43 8.46
CA GLY A 435 -15.71 -9.70 9.88
C GLY A 435 -14.25 -9.94 10.28
N LEU A 436 -13.29 -9.67 9.39
CA LEU A 436 -11.86 -9.83 9.68
C LEU A 436 -11.35 -8.65 10.52
N LEU A 437 -10.42 -8.95 11.44
CA LEU A 437 -9.80 -7.92 12.29
C LEU A 437 -8.75 -7.15 11.49
N VAL A 438 -8.96 -5.84 11.40
CA VAL A 438 -8.03 -4.87 10.80
C VAL A 438 -7.46 -4.00 11.91
N CYS A 439 -6.14 -4.03 12.13
CA CYS A 439 -5.50 -3.41 13.28
C CYS A 439 -4.33 -2.51 12.90
N ARG A 440 -4.33 -1.26 13.38
CA ARG A 440 -3.21 -0.32 13.26
C ARG A 440 -2.38 -0.34 14.54
N PHE A 441 -1.07 -0.48 14.42
CA PHE A 441 -0.11 -0.30 15.50
C PHE A 441 0.30 1.17 15.56
N ASN A 442 -0.25 1.93 16.53
CA ASN A 442 -0.01 3.37 16.62
C ASN A 442 1.34 3.73 17.26
N ALA A 443 1.98 2.77 17.92
CA ALA A 443 3.34 2.91 18.43
C ALA A 443 4.38 3.04 17.32
N PHE A 444 4.09 2.56 16.11
CA PHE A 444 5.00 2.59 14.98
C PHE A 444 4.51 3.50 13.88
N SER A 445 5.42 4.23 13.24
CA SER A 445 5.11 5.05 12.06
C SER A 445 6.03 4.78 10.90
N VAL A 446 5.52 5.01 9.69
CA VAL A 446 6.29 5.02 8.45
C VAL A 446 6.34 6.42 7.85
N MET A 447 7.53 6.83 7.43
CA MET A 447 7.79 8.05 6.66
C MET A 447 7.83 7.72 5.17
N LYS A 448 7.20 8.57 4.36
CA LYS A 448 7.19 8.44 2.90
C LYS A 448 7.89 9.63 2.26
N LYS A 449 8.85 9.37 1.38
CA LYS A 449 9.54 10.43 0.63
C LYS A 449 8.64 11.00 -0.46
N GLN A 450 8.76 12.30 -0.68
CA GLN A 450 8.12 12.97 -1.79
C GLN A 450 8.90 12.67 -3.08
N ILE A 451 8.21 12.08 -4.06
CA ILE A 451 8.79 11.77 -5.37
C ILE A 451 7.95 12.46 -6.44
N ALA A 452 8.57 13.33 -7.22
CA ALA A 452 7.89 14.13 -8.23
C ALA A 452 7.45 13.30 -9.46
N ILE A 453 8.16 12.22 -9.75
CA ILE A 453 8.01 11.37 -10.95
C ILE A 453 7.36 10.04 -10.56
N GLY A 454 6.62 9.44 -11.49
CA GLY A 454 5.97 8.14 -11.28
C GLY A 454 4.80 8.19 -10.30
N GLY A 455 4.39 7.02 -9.80
CA GLY A 455 3.22 6.88 -8.93
C GLY A 455 1.90 6.97 -9.71
N TYR A 456 0.83 7.36 -9.01
CA TYR A 456 -0.51 7.57 -9.57
C TYR A 456 -0.58 8.68 -10.64
N ARG A 457 0.49 9.48 -10.82
CA ARG A 457 0.55 10.62 -11.75
C ARG A 457 0.86 10.22 -13.20
N THR A 458 1.04 8.93 -13.50
CA THR A 458 1.52 8.45 -14.80
C THR A 458 0.44 8.24 -15.86
N PHE A 459 -0.84 8.19 -15.47
CA PHE A 459 -1.92 7.92 -16.42
C PHE A 459 -2.48 9.22 -17.03
N ILE A 460 -1.81 9.70 -18.07
CA ILE A 460 -2.32 10.82 -18.88
C ILE A 460 -3.32 10.27 -19.90
N ILE A 461 -4.57 10.71 -19.82
CA ILE A 461 -5.62 10.35 -20.78
C ILE A 461 -5.41 11.15 -22.08
N LYS A 462 -5.18 10.44 -23.20
CA LYS A 462 -4.85 11.03 -24.50
C LYS A 462 -5.75 10.48 -25.61
N THR A 463 -5.93 11.26 -26.67
CA THR A 463 -6.58 10.85 -27.93
C THR A 463 -5.67 9.91 -28.73
N LYS A 464 -6.25 8.90 -29.42
CA LYS A 464 -5.48 7.93 -30.23
C LYS A 464 -4.99 8.50 -31.58
N THR A 465 -5.54 9.64 -32.03
CA THR A 465 -5.44 10.11 -33.43
C THR A 465 -4.57 11.35 -33.68
N THR A 466 -3.98 11.99 -32.68
CA THR A 466 -3.19 13.22 -32.87
C THR A 466 -1.80 13.12 -32.24
N ASP A 467 -0.74 13.37 -33.04
CA ASP A 467 0.65 13.48 -32.58
C ASP A 467 0.86 14.59 -31.52
N VAL A 468 -0.09 15.52 -31.41
CA VAL A 468 -0.16 16.53 -30.36
C VAL A 468 -1.11 16.05 -29.25
N PRO A 469 -0.63 15.80 -28.02
CA PRO A 469 -1.49 15.38 -26.92
C PRO A 469 -2.40 16.55 -26.50
N THR A 470 -3.68 16.46 -26.83
CA THR A 470 -4.71 17.38 -26.32
C THR A 470 -5.36 16.76 -25.08
N SER A 471 -5.41 17.52 -23.98
CA SER A 471 -6.09 17.07 -22.76
C SER A 471 -7.60 16.94 -23.03
N VAL A 472 -8.16 15.80 -22.69
CA VAL A 472 -9.58 15.50 -22.86
C VAL A 472 -10.30 15.65 -21.52
N GLY A 473 -11.39 16.41 -21.49
CA GLY A 473 -12.17 16.64 -20.28
C GLY A 473 -12.98 15.41 -19.86
N PRO A 474 -13.28 15.24 -18.55
CA PRO A 474 -13.96 14.04 -18.04
C PRO A 474 -15.31 13.71 -18.69
N SER A 475 -16.06 14.71 -19.15
CA SER A 475 -17.35 14.49 -19.83
C SER A 475 -17.23 13.74 -21.17
N GLN A 476 -16.03 13.62 -21.72
CA GLN A 476 -15.77 12.91 -22.98
C GLN A 476 -15.19 11.50 -22.76
N TYR A 477 -14.98 11.08 -21.50
CA TYR A 477 -14.48 9.73 -21.19
C TYR A 477 -15.53 8.65 -21.42
N ILE A 478 -16.79 9.07 -21.50
CA ILE A 478 -17.95 8.21 -21.68
C ILE A 478 -18.83 8.83 -22.78
N CYS A 479 -19.45 7.97 -23.58
CA CYS A 479 -20.26 8.36 -24.72
C CYS A 479 -21.46 7.42 -24.89
N ALA A 480 -22.46 7.82 -25.68
CA ALA A 480 -23.54 6.90 -26.05
C ALA A 480 -23.00 5.80 -27.01
N PRO A 481 -23.51 4.55 -26.94
CA PRO A 481 -23.06 3.44 -27.77
C PRO A 481 -22.93 3.75 -29.27
N ASP A 482 -23.92 4.48 -29.82
CA ASP A 482 -24.00 4.81 -31.25
C ASP A 482 -23.35 6.15 -31.63
N SER A 483 -22.74 6.86 -30.68
CA SER A 483 -22.18 8.19 -30.93
C SER A 483 -20.86 8.13 -31.71
N LYS A 484 -20.68 9.03 -32.68
CA LYS A 484 -19.37 9.27 -33.30
C LYS A 484 -18.50 10.04 -32.32
N HIS A 485 -17.50 9.39 -31.75
CA HIS A 485 -16.57 9.97 -30.77
C HIS A 485 -15.12 9.67 -31.15
N LEU A 486 -14.20 10.44 -30.57
CA LEU A 486 -12.75 10.21 -30.69
C LEU A 486 -12.35 9.13 -29.69
N PHE A 487 -11.64 8.11 -30.16
CA PHE A 487 -11.14 7.04 -29.29
C PHE A 487 -9.98 7.52 -28.42
N LEU A 488 -10.04 7.18 -27.14
CA LEU A 488 -9.00 7.44 -26.16
C LEU A 488 -8.05 6.25 -26.05
N ALA A 489 -6.75 6.53 -26.00
CA ALA A 489 -5.71 5.53 -25.75
C ALA A 489 -5.56 5.31 -24.24
N THR A 490 -6.61 4.80 -23.60
CA THR A 490 -6.70 4.68 -22.14
C THR A 490 -7.60 3.50 -21.77
N PRO A 491 -7.23 2.69 -20.75
CA PRO A 491 -8.04 1.57 -20.29
C PRO A 491 -9.46 2.00 -19.90
N ALA A 492 -10.45 1.17 -20.28
CA ALA A 492 -11.87 1.44 -20.03
C ALA A 492 -12.18 1.72 -18.55
N GLN A 493 -11.64 0.91 -17.64
CA GLN A 493 -11.89 1.07 -16.20
C GLN A 493 -11.35 2.40 -15.64
N LEU A 494 -10.18 2.86 -16.12
CA LEU A 494 -9.65 4.15 -15.70
C LEU A 494 -10.54 5.31 -16.19
N LEU A 495 -11.08 5.21 -17.41
CA LEU A 495 -12.03 6.19 -17.93
C LEU A 495 -13.30 6.24 -17.07
N LEU A 496 -13.83 5.08 -16.69
CA LEU A 496 -15.01 4.98 -15.81
C LEU A 496 -14.73 5.59 -14.43
N GLU A 497 -13.65 5.18 -13.75
CA GLU A 497 -13.27 5.73 -12.44
C GLU A 497 -13.12 7.25 -12.49
N LYS A 498 -12.45 7.79 -13.52
CA LYS A 498 -12.25 9.24 -13.67
C LYS A 498 -13.54 9.98 -14.03
N TYR A 499 -14.39 9.40 -14.85
CA TYR A 499 -15.70 9.99 -15.14
C TYR A 499 -16.55 10.09 -13.88
N LEU A 500 -16.64 9.02 -13.09
CA LEU A 500 -17.41 8.98 -11.85
C LEU A 500 -16.84 9.98 -10.83
N GLN A 501 -15.52 10.05 -10.68
CA GLN A 501 -14.87 11.02 -9.80
C GLN A 501 -15.30 12.47 -10.12
N HIS A 502 -15.50 12.81 -11.39
CA HIS A 502 -15.75 14.21 -11.81
C HIS A 502 -17.20 14.54 -12.20
N THR A 503 -18.05 13.54 -12.39
CA THR A 503 -19.41 13.72 -12.96
C THR A 503 -20.52 13.23 -12.03
N SER A 504 -20.20 12.55 -10.93
CA SER A 504 -21.20 11.95 -10.05
C SER A 504 -22.15 12.93 -9.39
N GLN A 505 -21.79 14.20 -9.20
CA GLN A 505 -22.70 15.26 -8.75
C GLN A 505 -23.87 15.49 -9.71
N LYS A 506 -23.71 15.17 -11.00
CA LYS A 506 -24.80 15.18 -12.00
C LYS A 506 -25.63 13.89 -11.94
N LEU A 507 -24.99 12.78 -11.59
CA LEU A 507 -25.63 11.47 -11.47
C LEU A 507 -26.47 11.36 -10.18
N PHE A 508 -25.96 11.92 -9.08
CA PHE A 508 -26.53 11.83 -7.73
C PHE A 508 -26.69 13.23 -7.11
N PRO A 509 -27.49 14.13 -7.71
CA PRO A 509 -27.59 15.52 -7.26
C PRO A 509 -28.05 15.68 -5.81
N HIS A 510 -28.84 14.72 -5.30
CA HIS A 510 -29.31 14.74 -3.91
C HIS A 510 -28.25 14.35 -2.87
N SER A 511 -27.15 13.71 -3.29
CA SER A 511 -26.02 13.34 -2.42
C SER A 511 -24.96 14.43 -2.34
N THR A 512 -24.95 15.36 -3.30
CA THR A 512 -23.94 16.42 -3.41
C THR A 512 -23.96 17.29 -2.17
N LYS A 513 -22.84 17.28 -1.41
CA LYS A 513 -22.67 17.98 -0.13
C LYS A 513 -23.73 17.59 0.92
N ASN A 514 -24.29 16.39 0.80
CA ASN A 514 -25.34 15.93 1.70
C ASN A 514 -25.02 14.55 2.29
N TYR A 515 -24.62 14.58 3.57
CA TYR A 515 -24.23 13.37 4.29
C TYR A 515 -25.42 12.51 4.75
N THR A 516 -26.63 13.07 4.82
CA THR A 516 -27.83 12.33 5.27
C THR A 516 -28.42 11.45 4.18
N HIS A 517 -28.05 11.69 2.93
CA HIS A 517 -28.50 10.94 1.76
C HIS A 517 -27.30 10.43 0.96
N PRO A 518 -26.56 9.44 1.47
CA PRO A 518 -25.43 8.86 0.77
C PRO A 518 -25.89 8.01 -0.43
N VAL A 519 -24.95 7.75 -1.34
CA VAL A 519 -25.11 6.74 -2.41
C VAL A 519 -24.77 5.37 -1.84
N LEU A 520 -25.68 4.40 -1.94
CA LEU A 520 -25.42 3.01 -1.55
C LEU A 520 -24.49 2.37 -2.57
N SER A 521 -23.36 1.82 -2.15
CA SER A 521 -22.43 1.07 -2.99
C SER A 521 -22.27 -0.34 -2.48
N VAL A 522 -22.60 -1.32 -3.31
CA VAL A 522 -22.68 -2.73 -2.89
C VAL A 522 -21.43 -3.50 -3.35
N ASP A 523 -20.80 -4.22 -2.41
CA ASP A 523 -19.59 -5.06 -2.54
C ASP A 523 -18.33 -4.38 -3.10
N CYS A 524 -18.42 -3.09 -3.44
CA CYS A 524 -17.41 -2.41 -4.22
C CYS A 524 -17.41 -0.92 -3.85
N TYR A 525 -16.31 -0.39 -3.31
CA TYR A 525 -16.16 1.05 -3.11
C TYR A 525 -15.60 1.70 -4.38
N LEU A 526 -16.31 2.70 -4.89
CA LEU A 526 -15.89 3.53 -6.03
C LEU A 526 -15.85 5.00 -5.63
N ASN A 527 -14.86 5.72 -6.13
CA ASN A 527 -14.76 7.15 -5.94
C ASN A 527 -15.79 7.88 -6.82
N LEU A 528 -16.77 8.51 -6.20
CA LEU A 528 -17.79 9.37 -6.81
C LEU A 528 -17.47 10.87 -6.64
N GLY A 529 -16.24 11.21 -6.29
CA GLY A 529 -15.79 12.58 -6.07
C GLY A 529 -16.05 13.09 -4.65
N PRO A 530 -15.38 14.19 -4.26
CA PRO A 530 -15.32 14.65 -2.87
C PRO A 530 -16.63 15.22 -2.34
N GLU A 531 -17.55 15.62 -3.23
CA GLU A 531 -18.85 16.16 -2.84
C GLU A 531 -19.89 15.06 -2.57
N VAL A 532 -19.61 13.79 -2.91
CA VAL A 532 -20.56 12.68 -2.76
C VAL A 532 -20.10 11.77 -1.62
N THR A 533 -21.05 11.37 -0.77
CA THR A 533 -20.82 10.40 0.30
C THR A 533 -21.26 9.01 -0.15
N VAL A 534 -20.40 8.02 0.05
CA VAL A 534 -20.65 6.62 -0.31
C VAL A 534 -20.92 5.79 0.94
N CYS A 535 -22.04 5.08 0.98
CA CYS A 535 -22.33 4.08 1.99
C CYS A 535 -22.00 2.70 1.44
N PHE A 536 -20.89 2.12 1.90
CA PHE A 536 -20.46 0.79 1.48
C PHE A 536 -21.20 -0.30 2.27
N VAL A 537 -21.71 -1.31 1.56
CA VAL A 537 -22.35 -2.49 2.15
C VAL A 537 -21.93 -3.73 1.36
N SER A 538 -21.61 -4.83 2.04
CA SER A 538 -21.41 -6.12 1.38
C SER A 538 -22.71 -6.93 1.32
N SER A 539 -22.97 -7.56 0.18
CA SER A 539 -24.10 -8.48 -0.01
C SER A 539 -23.83 -9.90 0.48
N ARG A 540 -22.58 -10.23 0.84
CA ARG A 540 -22.19 -11.57 1.26
C ARG A 540 -22.95 -12.02 2.52
N PRO A 541 -23.32 -13.31 2.63
CA PRO A 541 -23.89 -13.86 3.85
C PRO A 541 -22.98 -13.61 5.07
N HIS A 542 -23.58 -13.34 6.23
CA HIS A 542 -22.87 -13.08 7.49
C HIS A 542 -21.93 -11.85 7.50
N SER A 543 -22.10 -10.92 6.54
CA SER A 543 -21.36 -9.67 6.52
C SER A 543 -21.68 -8.76 7.71
N VAL A 544 -20.64 -8.11 8.23
CA VAL A 544 -20.73 -7.09 9.29
C VAL A 544 -20.79 -5.73 8.62
N ASN A 545 -22.00 -5.32 8.23
CA ASN A 545 -22.22 -4.04 7.58
C ASN A 545 -22.49 -2.91 8.57
N ILE A 546 -22.25 -1.68 8.10
CA ILE A 546 -22.62 -0.48 8.83
C ILE A 546 -24.14 -0.40 9.01
N SER A 547 -24.60 0.12 10.15
CA SER A 547 -26.04 0.31 10.38
C SER A 547 -26.58 1.35 9.40
N SER A 548 -27.52 0.92 8.56
CA SER A 548 -28.24 1.76 7.59
C SER A 548 -29.66 2.11 8.03
N THR A 549 -30.04 1.78 9.28
CA THR A 549 -31.41 1.97 9.76
C THR A 549 -31.81 3.44 9.73
N GLY A 550 -32.93 3.75 9.07
CA GLY A 550 -33.45 5.12 8.95
C GLY A 550 -32.74 5.97 7.90
N LEU A 551 -31.77 5.44 7.17
CA LEU A 551 -31.17 6.12 6.03
C LEU A 551 -32.08 6.07 4.80
N LEU A 552 -32.10 7.19 4.10
CA LEU A 552 -32.76 7.33 2.81
C LEU A 552 -31.67 7.61 1.77
N PHE A 553 -31.43 6.63 0.89
CA PHE A 553 -30.33 6.67 -0.07
C PHE A 553 -30.67 7.52 -1.29
N SER A 554 -29.72 8.33 -1.74
CA SER A 554 -29.87 9.15 -2.95
C SER A 554 -29.50 8.41 -4.24
N GLY A 555 -28.95 7.20 -4.12
CA GLY A 555 -28.33 6.47 -5.23
C GLY A 555 -28.06 5.02 -4.90
N LEU A 556 -27.90 4.18 -5.92
CA LEU A 556 -27.54 2.77 -5.83
C LEU A 556 -26.46 2.45 -6.87
N LEU A 557 -25.29 2.03 -6.42
CA LEU A 557 -24.16 1.64 -7.24
C LEU A 557 -23.93 0.14 -7.11
N LEU A 558 -24.08 -0.60 -8.22
CA LEU A 558 -23.94 -2.06 -8.29
C LEU A 558 -22.79 -2.45 -9.22
N CYS A 559 -21.64 -2.80 -8.66
CA CYS A 559 -20.55 -3.39 -9.43
C CYS A 559 -20.51 -4.90 -9.19
N PHE A 560 -21.00 -5.68 -10.15
CA PHE A 560 -21.18 -7.14 -10.06
C PHE A 560 -19.86 -7.93 -10.13
N ALA A 561 -18.87 -7.59 -9.30
CA ALA A 561 -17.59 -8.30 -9.28
C ALA A 561 -17.69 -9.69 -8.62
N ASP A 562 -18.56 -9.85 -7.61
CA ASP A 562 -18.65 -11.02 -6.70
C ASP A 562 -20.11 -11.35 -6.28
N SER A 563 -21.13 -10.94 -7.04
CA SER A 563 -22.44 -10.59 -6.45
C SER A 563 -23.26 -11.75 -5.87
N PHE A 564 -23.48 -11.70 -4.55
CA PHE A 564 -24.55 -12.38 -3.82
C PHE A 564 -25.83 -11.50 -3.69
N VAL A 565 -25.90 -10.44 -4.51
CA VAL A 565 -26.98 -9.45 -4.46
C VAL A 565 -28.27 -10.10 -4.91
N THR A 566 -29.34 -9.94 -4.12
CA THR A 566 -30.69 -10.45 -4.43
C THR A 566 -31.71 -9.31 -4.33
N ALA A 567 -32.88 -9.47 -4.97
CA ALA A 567 -34.00 -8.52 -4.83
C ALA A 567 -34.38 -8.33 -3.35
N GLY A 568 -34.43 -9.42 -2.58
CA GLY A 568 -34.72 -9.38 -1.14
C GLY A 568 -33.65 -8.64 -0.32
N PHE A 569 -32.39 -8.62 -0.75
CA PHE A 569 -31.35 -7.78 -0.14
C PHE A 569 -31.60 -6.30 -0.41
N LEU A 570 -31.92 -5.92 -1.64
CA LEU A 570 -32.15 -4.51 -2.02
C LEU A 570 -33.41 -3.92 -1.38
N LYS A 571 -34.47 -4.72 -1.19
CA LYS A 571 -35.72 -4.33 -0.51
C LYS A 571 -35.52 -3.89 0.97
N LYS A 572 -34.32 -4.08 1.55
CA LYS A 572 -33.96 -3.61 2.90
C LYS A 572 -33.61 -2.12 2.97
N PHE A 573 -33.37 -1.48 1.81
CA PHE A 573 -32.93 -0.10 1.73
C PHE A 573 -34.04 0.78 1.16
N SER A 574 -34.08 2.05 1.58
CA SER A 574 -35.08 3.03 1.11
C SER A 574 -34.40 4.10 0.27
N PHE A 575 -35.00 4.47 -0.86
CA PHE A 575 -34.41 5.39 -1.84
C PHE A 575 -35.22 6.68 -2.01
N LEU A 576 -34.54 7.79 -2.29
CA LEU A 576 -35.15 9.02 -2.81
C LEU A 576 -35.60 8.79 -4.26
N LYS A 577 -36.66 9.50 -4.71
CA LYS A 577 -37.31 9.36 -6.04
C LYS A 577 -36.43 9.64 -7.28
N VAL A 578 -35.10 9.62 -7.17
CA VAL A 578 -34.14 9.69 -8.27
C VAL A 578 -32.91 8.84 -7.90
N VAL A 579 -32.67 7.72 -8.60
CA VAL A 579 -31.49 6.88 -8.39
C VAL A 579 -31.04 6.21 -9.70
N ILE A 580 -29.76 6.39 -10.00
CA ILE A 580 -29.01 5.81 -11.13
C ILE A 580 -28.35 4.49 -10.69
N ALA A 581 -28.63 3.38 -11.39
CA ALA A 581 -27.83 2.16 -11.33
C ALA A 581 -26.60 2.29 -12.26
N LEU A 582 -25.55 1.50 -12.05
CA LEU A 582 -24.43 1.35 -12.99
C LEU A 582 -23.99 -0.12 -12.97
N PRO A 583 -24.58 -1.04 -13.77
CA PRO A 583 -23.99 -2.36 -13.93
C PRO A 583 -22.62 -2.19 -14.60
N SER A 584 -21.54 -2.57 -13.92
CA SER A 584 -20.28 -2.89 -14.59
C SER A 584 -20.39 -4.33 -15.08
N CYS A 585 -20.70 -4.52 -16.36
CA CYS A 585 -20.66 -5.86 -16.96
C CYS A 585 -19.21 -6.22 -17.32
N ARG A 586 -18.76 -7.37 -16.82
CA ARG A 586 -17.57 -8.08 -17.34
C ARG A 586 -17.89 -8.59 -18.74
N SER A 587 -16.97 -8.28 -19.66
CA SER A 587 -16.55 -9.03 -20.84
C SER A 587 -17.37 -10.27 -21.25
N ASP A 588 -18.30 -10.11 -22.20
CA ASP A 588 -18.61 -11.18 -23.16
C ASP A 588 -18.95 -10.58 -24.55
N PRO A 589 -18.40 -11.06 -25.67
CA PRO A 589 -18.52 -10.43 -26.99
C PRO A 589 -19.89 -10.58 -27.66
N VAL A 590 -20.87 -11.19 -26.99
CA VAL A 590 -22.24 -11.42 -27.50
C VAL A 590 -23.27 -10.50 -26.83
N CYS A 591 -22.83 -9.49 -26.08
CA CYS A 591 -23.74 -8.61 -25.35
C CYS A 591 -24.21 -7.42 -26.21
N HIS A 592 -24.98 -7.69 -27.27
CA HIS A 592 -25.94 -6.71 -27.82
C HIS A 592 -27.19 -6.56 -26.92
N GLN A 593 -27.07 -6.97 -25.66
CA GLN A 593 -28.14 -7.13 -24.70
C GLN A 593 -27.57 -6.84 -23.29
N CYS A 594 -27.25 -5.59 -22.97
CA CYS A 594 -26.97 -5.17 -21.58
C CYS A 594 -28.20 -5.30 -20.66
N ARG A 595 -29.38 -5.65 -21.21
CA ARG A 595 -30.63 -5.84 -20.47
C ARG A 595 -30.69 -7.15 -19.67
N PRO A 596 -30.53 -8.35 -20.25
CA PRO A 596 -30.81 -9.61 -19.54
C PRO A 596 -29.92 -9.88 -18.32
N GLN A 597 -28.65 -9.45 -18.30
CA GLN A 597 -27.76 -9.65 -17.15
C GLN A 597 -28.12 -8.81 -15.91
N LEU A 598 -28.79 -7.66 -16.07
CA LEU A 598 -29.41 -6.93 -14.94
C LEU A 598 -30.55 -7.72 -14.29
N PHE A 599 -31.10 -8.70 -15.02
CA PHE A 599 -32.30 -9.46 -14.67
C PHE A 599 -32.00 -10.93 -14.38
N GLU A 600 -30.77 -11.39 -14.51
CA GLU A 600 -30.35 -12.77 -14.23
C GLU A 600 -28.94 -12.72 -13.63
N ALA A 601 -28.84 -12.41 -12.33
CA ALA A 601 -27.64 -12.75 -11.56
C ALA A 601 -27.73 -14.23 -11.17
N ASP A 602 -26.59 -14.90 -11.03
CA ASP A 602 -26.44 -16.33 -10.74
C ASP A 602 -27.18 -16.70 -9.42
N GLY A 603 -28.49 -16.98 -9.51
CA GLY A 603 -29.39 -17.17 -8.36
C GLY A 603 -30.77 -16.46 -8.40
N GLY A 604 -31.08 -15.61 -9.38
CA GLY A 604 -32.44 -15.05 -9.58
C GLY A 604 -32.50 -13.63 -10.16
N ARG A 605 -33.69 -13.20 -10.59
CA ARG A 605 -33.96 -11.86 -11.14
C ARG A 605 -33.91 -10.80 -10.04
N LEU A 606 -33.12 -9.73 -10.22
CA LEU A 606 -33.02 -8.63 -9.26
C LEU A 606 -34.28 -7.75 -9.19
N GLU A 607 -35.27 -7.99 -10.07
CA GLU A 607 -36.58 -7.31 -10.11
C GLU A 607 -36.49 -5.77 -10.12
N LEU A 608 -35.38 -5.20 -10.62
CA LEU A 608 -35.15 -3.75 -10.61
C LEU A 608 -36.20 -2.96 -11.41
N GLU A 609 -36.93 -3.59 -12.33
CA GLU A 609 -38.00 -2.94 -13.11
C GLU A 609 -39.24 -2.58 -12.29
N GLU A 610 -39.44 -3.17 -11.10
CA GLU A 610 -40.55 -2.81 -10.21
C GLU A 610 -40.38 -1.41 -9.63
N GLU A 611 -39.13 -1.05 -9.29
CA GLU A 611 -38.80 0.18 -8.57
C GLU A 611 -38.07 1.21 -9.46
N TRP A 612 -37.43 0.78 -10.56
CA TRP A 612 -36.66 1.65 -11.46
C TRP A 612 -37.04 1.51 -12.93
N ARG A 613 -37.14 2.67 -13.59
CA ARG A 613 -37.35 2.82 -15.03
C ARG A 613 -36.02 3.02 -15.76
N PHE A 614 -35.74 2.14 -16.72
CA PHE A 614 -34.54 2.19 -17.57
C PHE A 614 -34.91 2.50 -19.03
N ARG A 615 -34.24 3.50 -19.66
CA ARG A 615 -34.42 3.83 -21.08
C ARG A 615 -33.15 3.51 -21.87
N LEU A 616 -33.29 3.29 -23.18
CA LEU A 616 -32.14 3.10 -24.08
C LEU A 616 -31.25 4.35 -24.15
N SER A 617 -31.82 5.55 -23.96
CA SER A 617 -31.06 6.80 -23.85
C SER A 617 -30.13 6.87 -22.64
N ASP A 618 -30.32 5.95 -21.69
CA ASP A 618 -29.65 5.96 -20.39
C ASP A 618 -28.50 4.95 -20.35
N GLU A 619 -28.18 4.32 -21.50
CA GLU A 619 -27.06 3.42 -21.73
C GLU A 619 -25.83 4.18 -22.23
N PHE A 620 -24.68 3.87 -21.66
CA PHE A 620 -23.42 4.54 -21.92
C PHE A 620 -22.28 3.52 -22.06
N GLN A 621 -21.24 3.92 -22.79
CA GLN A 621 -20.00 3.16 -22.92
C GLN A 621 -18.77 4.05 -22.72
N THR A 622 -17.67 3.48 -22.26
CA THR A 622 -16.38 4.17 -22.19
C THR A 622 -15.82 4.46 -23.58
N ALA A 623 -15.18 5.62 -23.76
CA ALA A 623 -14.67 6.11 -25.04
C ALA A 623 -13.28 5.56 -25.42
N ASN A 624 -12.86 4.43 -24.83
CA ASN A 624 -11.59 3.78 -25.14
C ASN A 624 -11.58 3.19 -26.55
N ALA A 625 -10.37 2.91 -27.07
CA ALA A 625 -10.23 2.23 -28.34
C ALA A 625 -10.94 0.86 -28.34
N LYS A 626 -11.55 0.50 -29.47
CA LYS A 626 -12.30 -0.77 -29.63
C LYS A 626 -11.48 -2.02 -29.27
N GLU A 627 -10.17 -1.97 -29.48
CA GLU A 627 -9.22 -3.03 -29.13
C GLU A 627 -9.22 -3.34 -27.63
N ASP A 628 -9.43 -2.34 -26.78
CA ASP A 628 -9.38 -2.45 -25.31
C ASP A 628 -10.72 -2.88 -24.68
N ARG A 629 -11.74 -3.17 -25.50
CA ARG A 629 -13.13 -3.51 -25.13
C ARG A 629 -13.81 -2.45 -24.25
N PRO A 630 -14.84 -1.73 -24.72
CA PRO A 630 -15.50 -0.73 -23.90
C PRO A 630 -16.28 -1.36 -22.74
N LEU A 631 -16.32 -0.64 -21.61
CA LEU A 631 -17.23 -0.95 -20.51
C LEU A 631 -18.56 -0.26 -20.78
N PHE A 632 -19.63 -1.03 -20.69
CA PHE A 632 -21.00 -0.53 -20.78
C PHE A 632 -21.57 -0.38 -19.37
N PHE A 633 -22.40 0.64 -19.19
CA PHE A 633 -23.21 0.80 -18.00
C PHE A 633 -24.54 1.46 -18.33
N LEU A 634 -25.54 1.18 -17.51
CA LEU A 634 -26.91 1.64 -17.68
C LEU A 634 -27.35 2.44 -16.47
N THR A 635 -27.80 3.67 -16.70
CA THR A 635 -28.43 4.51 -15.68
C THR A 635 -29.95 4.30 -15.65
N GLY A 636 -30.55 4.41 -14.46
CA GLY A 636 -32.00 4.25 -14.24
C GLY A 636 -32.59 5.44 -13.51
N LYS A 637 -33.93 5.51 -13.44
CA LYS A 637 -34.65 6.47 -12.59
C LYS A 637 -35.67 5.72 -11.73
N HIS A 638 -35.69 5.98 -10.43
CA HIS A 638 -36.70 5.41 -9.53
C HIS A 638 -38.12 5.86 -9.93
N ILE A 639 -39.11 4.98 -9.81
CA ILE A 639 -40.53 5.22 -10.14
C ILE A 639 -41.22 6.02 -9.03
#